data_AF-A0A428TYN9-F1
#
_entry.id   AF-A0A428TYN9-F1
#
_cell.length_a   1.000
_cell.length_b   1.000
_cell.length_c   1.000
_cell.angle_alpha   90.00
_cell.angle_beta   90.00
_cell.angle_gamma   90.00
#
_symmetry.space_group_name_H-M   'P 1'
#
loop_
_entity.id
_entity.type
_entity.pdbx_description
1 polymer ?
#
loop_
_entity_poly.entity_id
_entity_poly.type
_entity_poly.pdbx_seq_one_letter_code
_entity_poly.pdbx_strand_id
1 'polypeptide(L)'
;MPQPLEDDASPSEPLQALPVAASAMKFPKARHSTPILESLPLSQSETNLAFRRSNPSAASLYASTLSPPGSRSISPAGRGSPSRVLSHTVFDSRSNRILAENAGDSPAEPLSLVLRAFVPHVSIYTSEDTEALMTEKGFRHGLWELLRPFGEDVQGKITIRDSNGMSRGVEGFSIRFTRFGDNVEHPDPTVSGLKNPAPSQGQNGSQASTSRDKQLLADVEAVVESHLSYAEESFAAPPQHGVFANQDMSEETSPYYALYLRRLLSGLPISPHETFSHPVACVIAISSRNPNPIEELRRLYTETNQGSQRLPLWVDSDYLRYYVLVHDEEKDDITRSMGLFEQMKRHLGIHCHLLRLRSSQSAETDDDSIPLPRSDWMSAREELEDIRRSEDDEDFEDPTRYIFESDATAIRTFVREMVAQSIVPTMERHVSIWNDQVASRRRGITGRFMNLSRKWAFGGSSRSSSGTSSSRDTYNMAGFYSAEAPEAIMRKLADYAFMLRDWKLAQSTYDLLRSDFSDSKAWKHHAAANEMAALSLLIMPQQMSSKNRAETIDQMLEAAFYSYNTRCSSPYGALRSLTLGLELLRLRGGTNIDDAGRWGVRLLESKILGNVGDALMKERLAICYGSKEGVGSWHWGSRRRKSATWSVLSADAWLQQSKHIQARRCLDEAHRMYSTLPHKSGITKFGAAGDFMASLQHSLAESPDASDNENDDGDDDDIDEESEALNDMRSRRPSAVSGDMFRDTTAKDGMDDGT
;
A
#
# COMPACT_ATOMS: atom_id res chain seq x y z
N MET A 1 -12.11 -48.09 -63.12
CA MET A 1 -13.02 -49.02 -62.41
C MET A 1 -13.86 -48.21 -61.43
N PRO A 2 -15.15 -48.54 -61.22
CA PRO A 2 -16.19 -47.51 -61.12
C PRO A 2 -16.90 -47.41 -59.75
N GLN A 3 -17.74 -46.37 -59.63
CA GLN A 3 -18.82 -46.17 -58.65
C GLN A 3 -20.00 -47.17 -58.87
N PRO A 4 -21.18 -46.98 -58.24
CA PRO A 4 -21.55 -46.85 -56.82
C PRO A 4 -22.55 -47.99 -56.44
N LEU A 5 -23.34 -47.85 -55.36
CA LEU A 5 -24.78 -48.20 -55.33
C LEU A 5 -25.45 -47.70 -54.04
N GLU A 6 -26.62 -47.06 -54.19
CA GLU A 6 -27.64 -46.87 -53.15
C GLU A 6 -28.61 -48.08 -53.21
N ASP A 7 -29.36 -48.36 -52.15
CA ASP A 7 -30.74 -48.84 -52.34
C ASP A 7 -31.64 -48.60 -51.11
N ASP A 8 -32.94 -48.54 -51.38
CA ASP A 8 -34.02 -48.03 -50.53
C ASP A 8 -34.62 -49.10 -49.58
N ALA A 9 -35.35 -48.66 -48.53
CA ALA A 9 -36.65 -49.24 -48.08
C ALA A 9 -37.07 -48.87 -46.63
N SER A 10 -38.31 -48.39 -46.52
CA SER A 10 -39.25 -48.59 -45.39
C SER A 10 -40.49 -49.31 -45.96
N PRO A 11 -41.54 -49.77 -45.21
CA PRO A 11 -41.92 -49.48 -43.81
C PRO A 11 -42.44 -50.70 -42.98
N SER A 12 -42.81 -50.50 -41.70
CA SER A 12 -44.03 -51.08 -41.07
C SER A 12 -44.21 -50.73 -39.57
N GLU A 13 -45.28 -49.99 -39.27
CA GLU A 13 -46.03 -49.97 -37.99
C GLU A 13 -47.29 -50.88 -38.18
N PRO A 14 -48.18 -51.21 -37.17
CA PRO A 14 -48.75 -50.28 -36.17
C PRO A 14 -49.26 -50.87 -34.81
N LEU A 15 -50.06 -50.05 -34.09
CA LEU A 15 -50.98 -50.29 -32.93
C LEU A 15 -50.39 -50.08 -31.52
N GLN A 16 -51.02 -49.48 -30.49
CA GLN A 16 -52.19 -48.58 -30.25
C GLN A 16 -52.14 -48.13 -28.74
N ALA A 17 -52.71 -47.04 -28.20
CA ALA A 17 -53.40 -45.84 -28.74
C ALA A 17 -53.44 -44.64 -27.74
N LEU A 18 -53.90 -43.50 -28.28
CA LEU A 18 -54.27 -42.14 -27.79
C LEU A 18 -55.64 -42.02 -27.02
N PRO A 19 -56.25 -40.84 -26.64
CA PRO A 19 -55.82 -39.39 -26.56
C PRO A 19 -56.46 -38.46 -25.44
N VAL A 20 -56.20 -37.11 -25.55
CA VAL A 20 -56.94 -35.87 -25.10
C VAL A 20 -57.19 -35.60 -23.58
N ALA A 21 -57.31 -34.36 -23.04
CA ALA A 21 -57.40 -32.95 -23.50
C ALA A 21 -56.77 -32.01 -22.42
N ALA A 22 -56.20 -30.82 -22.60
CA ALA A 22 -56.40 -29.61 -23.45
C ALA A 22 -57.27 -28.47 -22.81
N SER A 23 -56.66 -27.28 -22.67
CA SER A 23 -57.24 -25.93 -22.41
C SER A 23 -57.77 -25.56 -21.00
N ALA A 24 -57.82 -24.29 -20.54
CA ALA A 24 -57.04 -23.05 -20.83
C ALA A 24 -57.45 -21.87 -19.87
N MET A 25 -56.57 -20.85 -19.75
CA MET A 25 -56.86 -19.41 -19.43
C MET A 25 -57.18 -18.87 -18.00
N LYS A 26 -56.36 -17.84 -17.62
CA LYS A 26 -56.66 -16.52 -16.99
C LYS A 26 -56.74 -16.32 -15.44
N PHE A 27 -55.92 -15.34 -14.99
CA PHE A 27 -55.92 -14.52 -13.75
C PHE A 27 -57.21 -13.66 -13.58
N PRO A 28 -57.50 -12.86 -12.50
CA PRO A 28 -56.57 -12.29 -11.48
C PRO A 28 -57.09 -11.97 -10.01
N LYS A 29 -56.17 -11.40 -9.19
CA LYS A 29 -56.35 -10.36 -8.13
C LYS A 29 -57.12 -10.61 -6.79
N ALA A 30 -56.47 -10.14 -5.70
CA ALA A 30 -56.96 -9.23 -4.62
C ALA A 30 -57.03 -9.73 -3.14
N ARG A 31 -56.14 -9.12 -2.33
CA ARG A 31 -56.33 -8.44 -1.01
C ARG A 31 -57.32 -8.95 0.07
N HIS A 32 -56.74 -9.13 1.26
CA HIS A 32 -57.16 -8.70 2.61
C HIS A 32 -58.11 -9.53 3.52
N SER A 33 -57.57 -9.76 4.73
CA SER A 33 -58.11 -9.51 6.09
C SER A 33 -58.99 -10.51 6.87
N THR A 34 -58.34 -11.21 7.83
CA THR A 34 -58.67 -11.36 9.28
C THR A 34 -59.98 -12.12 9.66
N PRO A 35 -60.29 -12.45 10.96
CA PRO A 35 -59.60 -12.14 12.24
C PRO A 35 -59.56 -13.24 13.36
N ILE A 36 -58.90 -12.88 14.48
CA ILE A 36 -59.14 -13.23 15.91
C ILE A 36 -58.92 -14.67 16.44
N LEU A 37 -57.99 -14.77 17.42
CA LEU A 37 -58.33 -15.18 18.79
C LEU A 37 -57.53 -14.32 19.81
N GLU A 38 -58.15 -13.97 20.94
CA GLU A 38 -57.74 -12.99 22.00
C GLU A 38 -56.35 -13.30 22.63
N SER A 39 -55.44 -12.37 22.95
CA SER A 39 -55.45 -11.14 23.80
C SER A 39 -55.70 -11.42 25.30
N LEU A 40 -54.75 -11.15 26.23
CA LEU A 40 -54.47 -9.88 26.96
C LEU A 40 -53.32 -10.14 28.01
N PRO A 41 -52.75 -9.16 28.75
CA PRO A 41 -51.99 -7.99 28.25
C PRO A 41 -50.73 -7.57 29.08
N LEU A 42 -49.87 -6.76 28.47
CA LEU A 42 -49.07 -5.65 29.06
C LEU A 42 -48.24 -5.85 30.35
N SER A 43 -46.91 -5.80 30.19
CA SER A 43 -46.03 -4.96 31.03
C SER A 43 -45.12 -4.12 30.12
N GLN A 44 -45.31 -2.81 30.08
CA GLN A 44 -44.39 -1.90 29.41
C GLN A 44 -43.15 -1.68 30.29
N SER A 45 -41.97 -1.91 29.72
CA SER A 45 -40.70 -1.44 30.26
C SER A 45 -39.92 -0.83 29.09
N GLU A 46 -40.01 0.50 28.95
CA GLU A 46 -39.19 1.25 27.99
C GLU A 46 -37.73 1.30 28.48
N THR A 47 -36.97 0.24 28.23
CA THR A 47 -35.51 0.28 28.32
C THR A 47 -34.96 0.69 26.96
N ASN A 48 -34.40 1.90 26.87
CA ASN A 48 -33.72 2.40 25.68
C ASN A 48 -32.65 1.39 25.21
N LEU A 49 -32.87 0.76 24.04
CA LEU A 49 -31.87 -0.08 23.38
C LEU A 49 -30.80 0.79 22.71
N ALA A 50 -30.01 1.47 23.54
CA ALA A 50 -28.90 2.33 23.11
C ALA A 50 -27.61 1.54 22.83
N PHE A 51 -27.71 0.47 22.03
CA PHE A 51 -26.55 -0.24 21.47
C PHE A 51 -26.85 -0.68 20.04
N ARG A 52 -26.60 0.22 19.09
CA ARG A 52 -26.49 -0.10 17.66
C ARG A 52 -25.19 -0.90 17.50
N ARG A 53 -25.26 -2.22 17.67
CA ARG A 53 -24.12 -3.13 17.61
C ARG A 53 -23.36 -2.93 16.29
N SER A 54 -22.03 -3.00 16.32
CA SER A 54 -21.21 -3.00 15.11
C SER A 54 -21.71 -4.07 14.15
N ASN A 55 -22.02 -3.65 12.92
CA ASN A 55 -22.69 -4.52 11.95
C ASN A 55 -21.66 -5.57 11.47
N PRO A 56 -21.84 -6.88 11.76
CA PRO A 56 -20.79 -7.87 11.51
C PRO A 56 -20.42 -8.01 10.03
N SER A 57 -21.28 -7.54 9.12
CA SER A 57 -21.05 -7.46 7.68
C SER A 57 -20.05 -6.35 7.28
N ALA A 58 -19.88 -5.30 8.07
CA ALA A 58 -18.92 -4.22 7.82
C ALA A 58 -17.46 -4.65 8.05
N ALA A 59 -17.23 -5.81 8.68
CA ALA A 59 -15.88 -6.32 8.94
C ALA A 59 -15.02 -6.50 7.67
N SER A 60 -15.63 -6.72 6.51
CA SER A 60 -14.91 -6.82 5.23
C SER A 60 -14.28 -5.49 4.77
N LEU A 61 -14.79 -4.36 5.26
CA LEU A 61 -14.20 -3.03 5.03
C LEU A 61 -12.93 -2.85 5.85
N TYR A 62 -13.00 -3.21 7.13
CA TYR A 62 -11.90 -3.06 8.09
C TYR A 62 -10.89 -4.22 8.12
N ALA A 63 -11.09 -5.26 7.29
CA ALA A 63 -10.28 -6.48 7.26
C ALA A 63 -8.75 -6.24 7.15
N SER A 64 -8.35 -5.13 6.51
CA SER A 64 -6.94 -4.71 6.34
C SER A 64 -6.23 -4.33 7.65
N THR A 65 -6.98 -4.12 8.75
CA THR A 65 -6.44 -3.84 10.09
C THR A 65 -6.88 -4.84 11.16
N LEU A 66 -7.93 -5.63 10.92
CA LEU A 66 -8.42 -6.64 11.87
C LEU A 66 -7.58 -7.93 11.91
N SER A 67 -6.79 -8.20 10.87
CA SER A 67 -6.00 -9.43 10.75
C SER A 67 -4.50 -9.17 10.99
N PRO A 68 -3.75 -10.05 11.69
CA PRO A 68 -2.33 -9.83 11.97
C PRO A 68 -1.45 -9.65 10.70
N PRO A 69 -0.37 -8.86 10.75
CA PRO A 69 0.59 -8.79 9.64
C PRO A 69 1.16 -10.18 9.33
N GLY A 70 0.76 -10.77 8.20
CA GLY A 70 1.19 -12.12 7.79
C GLY A 70 0.11 -13.20 7.82
N SER A 71 -1.08 -12.95 8.38
CA SER A 71 -2.24 -13.79 8.07
C SER A 71 -2.66 -13.52 6.63
N ARG A 72 -2.47 -14.52 5.76
CA ARG A 72 -2.98 -14.46 4.38
C ARG A 72 -4.50 -14.27 4.43
N SER A 73 -5.03 -13.39 3.59
CA SER A 73 -6.43 -13.43 3.19
C SER A 73 -6.79 -14.87 2.82
N ILE A 74 -7.93 -15.37 3.28
CA ILE A 74 -8.39 -16.72 2.92
C ILE A 74 -8.60 -16.76 1.41
N SER A 75 -7.66 -17.39 0.71
CA SER A 75 -7.76 -17.73 -0.70
C SER A 75 -7.76 -19.26 -0.82
N PRO A 76 -8.68 -19.86 -1.60
CA PRO A 76 -8.81 -21.31 -1.72
C PRO A 76 -7.71 -21.86 -2.65
N ALA A 77 -6.47 -21.95 -2.17
CA ALA A 77 -5.35 -22.47 -2.94
C ALA A 77 -4.40 -23.36 -2.09
N GLY A 78 -4.44 -24.66 -2.38
CA GLY A 78 -3.33 -25.62 -2.28
C GLY A 78 -2.37 -25.57 -1.08
N ARG A 79 -2.45 -26.61 -0.22
CA ARG A 79 -1.49 -26.85 0.88
C ARG A 79 -0.03 -26.85 0.39
N GLY A 80 0.79 -25.96 0.93
CA GLY A 80 2.25 -25.99 0.82
C GLY A 80 2.90 -25.47 2.10
N SER A 81 3.46 -26.37 2.93
CA SER A 81 4.12 -25.98 4.19
C SER A 81 5.55 -25.50 3.94
N PRO A 82 5.99 -24.35 4.47
CA PRO A 82 7.40 -23.96 4.41
C PRO A 82 8.24 -24.78 5.40
N SER A 83 9.40 -25.26 4.96
CA SER A 83 10.32 -26.01 5.82
C SER A 83 11.09 -25.08 6.75
N ARG A 84 10.96 -25.27 8.07
CA ARG A 84 11.85 -24.63 9.05
C ARG A 84 13.21 -25.34 9.05
N VAL A 85 14.24 -24.69 8.52
CA VAL A 85 15.63 -25.12 8.72
C VAL A 85 16.17 -24.48 9.99
N LEU A 86 16.28 -25.26 11.06
CA LEU A 86 16.91 -24.84 12.31
C LEU A 86 18.42 -25.16 12.29
N SER A 87 19.25 -24.12 12.15
CA SER A 87 20.70 -24.21 12.38
C SER A 87 21.23 -22.86 12.89
N HIS A 88 21.33 -22.72 14.21
CA HIS A 88 22.03 -21.59 14.85
C HIS A 88 23.40 -22.04 15.36
N THR A 89 24.47 -21.47 14.80
CA THR A 89 25.85 -21.59 15.31
C THR A 89 26.35 -20.24 15.82
N VAL A 90 27.08 -20.26 16.94
CA VAL A 90 27.22 -19.13 17.88
C VAL A 90 28.30 -18.10 17.48
N PHE A 91 28.76 -18.09 16.22
CA PHE A 91 29.88 -17.25 15.76
C PHE A 91 29.65 -16.49 14.45
N ASP A 92 28.40 -16.34 14.00
CA ASP A 92 28.13 -15.49 12.84
C ASP A 92 27.97 -14.01 13.22
N SER A 93 28.93 -13.19 12.80
CA SER A 93 28.90 -11.74 12.94
C SER A 93 27.83 -11.15 12.01
N ARG A 94 26.58 -11.11 12.47
CA ARG A 94 25.38 -10.60 11.76
C ARG A 94 25.67 -9.35 10.93
N SER A 95 25.96 -9.57 9.65
CA SER A 95 26.28 -8.54 8.68
C SER A 95 25.20 -8.50 7.61
N ASN A 96 24.71 -7.29 7.32
CA ASN A 96 23.85 -6.95 6.18
C ASN A 96 22.48 -7.66 6.08
N ARG A 97 21.43 -7.01 6.59
CA ARG A 97 20.08 -7.17 5.99
C ARG A 97 20.14 -6.55 4.58
N ILE A 98 20.01 -7.37 3.52
CA ILE A 98 19.90 -6.87 2.15
C ILE A 98 18.45 -6.40 1.93
N LEU A 99 18.23 -5.10 2.15
CA LEU A 99 16.89 -4.49 2.15
C LEU A 99 16.02 -4.90 0.93
N ALA A 100 16.60 -4.88 -0.26
CA ALA A 100 15.85 -5.08 -1.50
C ALA A 100 15.49 -6.54 -1.84
N GLU A 101 16.05 -7.54 -1.15
CA GLU A 101 15.84 -8.96 -1.49
C GLU A 101 14.73 -9.63 -0.67
N ASN A 102 14.36 -9.07 0.48
CA ASN A 102 13.33 -9.63 1.38
C ASN A 102 12.00 -8.85 1.37
N ALA A 103 11.86 -7.80 0.55
CA ALA A 103 10.67 -6.93 0.56
C ALA A 103 9.35 -7.62 0.09
N GLY A 104 9.44 -8.87 -0.38
CA GLY A 104 8.28 -9.72 -0.66
C GLY A 104 7.77 -10.51 0.55
N ASP A 105 8.56 -10.65 1.61
CA ASP A 105 8.22 -11.51 2.77
C ASP A 105 7.21 -10.86 3.73
N SER A 106 7.10 -9.52 3.72
CA SER A 106 6.13 -8.78 4.55
C SER A 106 5.52 -7.59 3.78
N PRO A 107 4.27 -7.71 3.28
CA PRO A 107 3.63 -6.66 2.49
C PRO A 107 3.25 -5.41 3.31
N ALA A 108 3.31 -5.50 4.64
CA ALA A 108 3.13 -4.38 5.58
C ALA A 108 4.46 -3.67 5.90
N GLU A 109 5.61 -4.19 5.48
CA GLU A 109 6.90 -3.51 5.70
C GLU A 109 6.96 -2.21 4.88
N PRO A 110 7.45 -1.09 5.45
CA PRO A 110 7.55 0.19 4.76
C PRO A 110 8.30 0.16 3.43
N LEU A 111 9.32 -0.69 3.27
CA LEU A 111 10.00 -0.84 1.98
C LEU A 111 9.09 -1.51 0.94
N SER A 112 8.34 -2.56 1.31
CA SER A 112 7.36 -3.19 0.41
C SER A 112 6.30 -2.18 -0.05
N LEU A 113 5.80 -1.36 0.88
CA LEU A 113 4.88 -0.27 0.57
C LEU A 113 5.50 0.78 -0.38
N VAL A 114 6.74 1.23 -0.15
CA VAL A 114 7.45 2.13 -1.08
C VAL A 114 7.61 1.52 -2.47
N LEU A 115 7.99 0.25 -2.56
CA LEU A 115 8.22 -0.44 -3.83
C LEU A 115 6.92 -0.69 -4.62
N ARG A 116 5.77 -0.80 -3.94
CA ARG A 116 4.43 -0.96 -4.54
C ARG A 116 3.69 0.38 -4.75
N ALA A 117 4.11 1.45 -4.08
CA ALA A 117 3.63 2.82 -4.33
C ALA A 117 4.13 3.35 -5.69
N PHE A 118 5.44 3.28 -5.91
CA PHE A 118 6.12 3.79 -7.11
C PHE A 118 6.26 2.68 -8.16
N VAL A 119 5.15 2.42 -8.84
CA VAL A 119 4.98 1.37 -9.86
C VAL A 119 4.46 1.97 -11.17
N PRO A 120 4.60 1.29 -12.33
CA PRO A 120 4.13 1.84 -13.59
C PRO A 120 2.61 1.99 -13.63
N HIS A 121 2.12 3.18 -13.98
CA HIS A 121 0.69 3.44 -14.17
C HIS A 121 0.25 3.09 -15.59
N VAL A 122 -0.85 2.36 -15.72
CA VAL A 122 -1.47 1.93 -16.97
C VAL A 122 -2.88 2.51 -17.02
N SER A 123 -3.12 3.49 -17.87
CA SER A 123 -4.45 4.07 -18.02
C SER A 123 -5.37 3.15 -18.82
N ILE A 124 -6.65 3.13 -18.47
CA ILE A 124 -7.72 2.44 -19.19
C ILE A 124 -8.55 3.48 -19.94
N TYR A 125 -8.77 3.26 -21.23
CA TYR A 125 -9.70 4.00 -22.07
C TYR A 125 -10.53 3.02 -22.92
N THR A 126 -11.84 3.18 -22.91
CA THR A 126 -12.82 2.18 -23.34
C THR A 126 -13.82 2.78 -24.32
N SER A 127 -14.33 1.95 -25.25
CA SER A 127 -15.50 2.31 -26.05
C SER A 127 -16.81 2.19 -25.26
N GLU A 128 -17.85 2.88 -25.73
CA GLU A 128 -19.20 2.83 -25.13
C GLU A 128 -19.78 1.41 -25.08
N ASP A 129 -19.51 0.58 -26.09
CA ASP A 129 -19.90 -0.84 -26.12
C ASP A 129 -19.14 -1.70 -25.10
N THR A 130 -17.91 -1.32 -24.74
CA THR A 130 -17.16 -1.98 -23.66
C THR A 130 -17.73 -1.60 -22.30
N GLU A 131 -18.03 -0.32 -22.07
CA GLU A 131 -18.67 0.16 -20.84
C GLU A 131 -20.07 -0.44 -20.65
N ALA A 132 -20.84 -0.63 -21.72
CA ALA A 132 -22.12 -1.33 -21.68
C ALA A 132 -21.97 -2.81 -21.27
N LEU A 133 -20.93 -3.51 -21.78
CA LEU A 133 -20.64 -4.90 -21.39
C LEU A 133 -20.20 -4.99 -19.92
N MET A 134 -19.37 -4.06 -19.45
CA MET A 134 -18.95 -4.00 -18.04
C MET A 134 -20.11 -3.68 -17.09
N THR A 135 -21.00 -2.78 -17.50
CA THR A 135 -22.23 -2.44 -16.76
C THR A 135 -23.15 -3.65 -16.64
N GLU A 136 -23.34 -4.40 -17.73
CA GLU A 136 -24.11 -5.66 -17.73
C GLU A 136 -23.52 -6.72 -16.78
N LYS A 137 -22.18 -6.75 -16.67
CA LYS A 137 -21.46 -7.63 -15.75
C LYS A 137 -21.52 -7.19 -14.27
N GLY A 138 -22.08 -6.01 -13.98
CA GLY A 138 -22.20 -5.45 -12.62
C GLY A 138 -21.11 -4.44 -12.22
N PHE A 139 -20.21 -4.05 -13.14
CA PHE A 139 -19.13 -3.10 -12.89
C PHE A 139 -19.55 -1.67 -13.26
N ARG A 140 -19.92 -0.87 -12.24
CA ARG A 140 -20.37 0.54 -12.38
C ARG A 140 -19.25 1.49 -12.80
N HIS A 141 -18.00 1.07 -12.68
CA HIS A 141 -16.82 1.87 -13.00
C HIS A 141 -15.99 1.26 -14.15
N GLY A 142 -16.66 0.51 -15.02
CA GLY A 142 -16.12 0.06 -16.30
C GLY A 142 -15.03 -0.98 -16.18
N LEU A 143 -14.27 -1.15 -17.27
CA LEU A 143 -13.20 -2.17 -17.34
C LEU A 143 -12.07 -1.89 -16.35
N TRP A 144 -11.87 -0.62 -15.98
CA TRP A 144 -10.92 -0.22 -14.95
C TRP A 144 -11.20 -0.88 -13.60
N GLU A 145 -12.47 -0.97 -13.19
CA GLU A 145 -12.87 -1.55 -11.90
C GLU A 145 -12.54 -3.04 -11.82
N LEU A 146 -12.84 -3.77 -12.90
CA LEU A 146 -12.55 -5.20 -13.03
C LEU A 146 -11.04 -5.49 -13.08
N LEU A 147 -10.26 -4.68 -13.81
CA LEU A 147 -8.82 -4.90 -13.97
C LEU A 147 -7.99 -4.49 -12.75
N ARG A 148 -8.45 -3.50 -11.96
CA ARG A 148 -7.69 -2.85 -10.88
C ARG A 148 -6.95 -3.82 -9.94
N PRO A 149 -7.56 -4.86 -9.37
CA PRO A 149 -6.88 -5.74 -8.40
C PRO A 149 -5.77 -6.58 -9.04
N PHE A 150 -5.93 -6.95 -10.32
CA PHE A 150 -4.98 -7.81 -11.04
C PHE A 150 -3.65 -7.13 -11.39
N GLY A 151 -3.56 -5.81 -11.24
CA GLY A 151 -2.28 -5.08 -11.36
C GLY A 151 -1.39 -5.15 -10.12
N GLU A 152 -1.96 -5.43 -8.94
CA GLU A 152 -1.26 -5.26 -7.66
C GLU A 152 -0.24 -6.36 -7.35
N ASP A 153 -0.36 -7.52 -7.99
CA ASP A 153 0.62 -8.60 -8.00
C ASP A 153 0.60 -9.35 -9.34
N VAL A 154 1.54 -9.05 -10.22
CA VAL A 154 1.62 -9.66 -11.56
C VAL A 154 2.20 -11.07 -11.44
N GLN A 155 1.46 -12.07 -11.90
CA GLN A 155 1.78 -13.47 -11.63
C GLN A 155 3.17 -13.93 -12.11
N GLY A 156 3.96 -14.40 -11.14
CA GLY A 156 5.27 -15.00 -11.37
C GLY A 156 6.39 -13.98 -11.59
N LYS A 157 7.58 -14.49 -11.90
CA LYS A 157 8.80 -13.68 -12.00
C LYS A 157 8.84 -12.87 -13.30
N ILE A 158 8.96 -11.56 -13.19
CA ILE A 158 9.13 -10.63 -14.31
C ILE A 158 10.61 -10.31 -14.48
N THR A 159 11.18 -10.60 -15.65
CA THR A 159 12.58 -10.27 -15.96
C THR A 159 12.70 -8.81 -16.35
N ILE A 160 13.57 -8.07 -15.65
CA ILE A 160 13.88 -6.66 -15.91
C ILE A 160 15.39 -6.51 -16.16
N ARG A 161 15.77 -5.64 -17.10
CA ARG A 161 17.16 -5.29 -17.41
C ARG A 161 17.52 -3.92 -16.86
N ASP A 162 18.67 -3.83 -16.18
CA ASP A 162 19.25 -2.57 -15.75
C ASP A 162 19.89 -1.78 -16.92
N SER A 163 20.37 -0.56 -16.66
CA SER A 163 21.03 0.28 -17.68
C SER A 163 22.34 -0.29 -18.21
N ASN A 164 22.86 -1.36 -17.60
CA ASN A 164 24.11 -2.03 -17.97
C ASN A 164 23.82 -3.34 -18.73
N GLY A 165 22.54 -3.68 -18.98
CA GLY A 165 22.10 -4.91 -19.63
C GLY A 165 21.99 -6.12 -18.70
N MET A 166 22.22 -5.97 -17.40
CA MET A 166 22.10 -7.05 -16.42
C MET A 166 20.63 -7.38 -16.19
N SER A 167 20.23 -8.61 -16.53
CA SER A 167 18.87 -9.11 -16.30
C SER A 167 18.71 -9.60 -14.85
N ARG A 168 17.67 -9.12 -14.15
CA ARG A 168 17.25 -9.60 -12.83
C ARG A 168 15.77 -9.97 -12.89
N GLY A 169 15.41 -11.14 -12.37
CA GLY A 169 14.00 -11.51 -12.21
C GLY A 169 13.45 -10.93 -10.92
N VAL A 170 12.36 -10.17 -11.00
CA VAL A 170 11.64 -9.56 -9.87
C VAL A 170 10.35 -10.34 -9.63
N GLU A 171 10.11 -10.72 -8.37
CA GLU A 171 8.85 -11.28 -7.89
C GLU A 171 8.04 -10.16 -7.22
N GLY A 172 6.70 -10.26 -7.21
CA GLY A 172 5.85 -9.18 -6.71
C GLY A 172 5.95 -7.89 -7.53
N PHE A 173 6.16 -7.98 -8.84
CA PHE A 173 6.10 -6.80 -9.71
C PHE A 173 4.63 -6.37 -9.85
N SER A 174 4.36 -5.08 -9.64
CA SER A 174 3.01 -4.52 -9.71
C SER A 174 2.94 -3.42 -10.77
N ILE A 175 1.75 -3.19 -11.29
CA ILE A 175 1.36 -2.01 -12.07
C ILE A 175 0.08 -1.41 -11.45
N ARG A 176 -0.20 -0.13 -11.71
CA ARG A 176 -1.44 0.50 -11.23
C ARG A 176 -2.36 0.86 -12.39
N PHE A 177 -3.54 0.25 -12.43
CA PHE A 177 -4.57 0.65 -13.38
C PHE A 177 -5.23 1.96 -12.95
N THR A 178 -5.25 2.94 -13.84
CA THR A 178 -5.92 4.24 -13.65
C THR A 178 -6.96 4.46 -14.74
N ARG A 179 -7.93 5.35 -14.52
CA ARG A 179 -8.75 5.85 -15.63
C ARG A 179 -7.96 6.88 -16.42
N PHE A 180 -8.15 6.89 -17.74
CA PHE A 180 -7.45 7.85 -18.60
C PHE A 180 -7.95 9.29 -18.34
N GLY A 181 -7.03 10.22 -18.10
CA GLY A 181 -7.34 11.64 -17.86
C GLY A 181 -7.75 12.01 -16.42
N ASP A 182 -7.90 11.04 -15.52
CA ASP A 182 -8.32 11.30 -14.13
C ASP A 182 -7.17 11.83 -13.24
N ASN A 183 -7.56 12.55 -12.18
CA ASN A 183 -6.68 13.04 -11.10
C ASN A 183 -5.45 13.84 -11.60
N VAL A 184 -5.65 14.68 -12.61
CA VAL A 184 -4.63 15.58 -13.18
C VAL A 184 -4.48 16.86 -12.33
N GLU A 185 -3.28 17.11 -11.82
CA GLU A 185 -2.90 18.34 -11.12
C GLU A 185 -2.53 19.43 -12.13
N HIS A 186 -3.30 20.52 -12.17
CA HIS A 186 -2.94 21.67 -13.00
C HIS A 186 -1.83 22.51 -12.34
N PRO A 187 -0.83 23.00 -13.12
CA PRO A 187 0.19 23.93 -12.65
C PRO A 187 -0.40 25.21 -12.05
N ASP A 188 0.32 25.83 -11.12
CA ASP A 188 -0.14 27.05 -10.44
C ASP A 188 -0.26 28.24 -11.42
N PRO A 189 -1.47 28.77 -11.70
CA PRO A 189 -1.65 29.93 -12.57
C PRO A 189 -0.84 31.18 -12.17
N THR A 190 -0.44 31.31 -10.90
CA THR A 190 0.41 32.44 -10.46
C THR A 190 1.85 32.34 -10.96
N VAL A 191 2.33 31.14 -11.29
CA VAL A 191 3.63 30.88 -11.93
C VAL A 191 3.50 30.83 -13.45
N SER A 192 2.36 30.38 -13.96
CA SER A 192 2.14 30.12 -15.40
C SER A 192 1.78 31.35 -16.25
N GLY A 193 1.61 32.55 -15.67
CA GLY A 193 1.36 33.81 -16.39
C GLY A 193 0.07 33.91 -17.23
N LEU A 194 -0.66 32.81 -17.39
CA LEU A 194 -1.84 32.65 -18.23
C LEU A 194 -3.07 33.31 -17.60
N LYS A 195 -3.43 34.49 -18.10
CA LYS A 195 -4.75 35.08 -17.86
C LYS A 195 -5.78 34.43 -18.80
N ASN A 196 -6.81 33.81 -18.21
CA ASN A 196 -8.05 33.34 -18.84
C ASN A 196 -7.93 32.03 -19.69
N PRO A 197 -8.99 31.20 -19.79
CA PRO A 197 -10.42 31.60 -19.89
C PRO A 197 -11.44 31.02 -18.88
N ALA A 198 -12.60 31.71 -18.86
CA ALA A 198 -13.85 31.44 -18.14
C ALA A 198 -13.87 31.65 -16.59
N PRO A 199 -14.97 32.20 -16.04
CA PRO A 199 -15.07 32.51 -14.61
C PRO A 199 -15.65 31.35 -13.80
N SER A 200 -14.82 30.37 -13.43
CA SER A 200 -15.03 29.64 -12.17
C SER A 200 -14.43 30.47 -11.02
N GLN A 201 -15.02 30.36 -9.83
CA GLN A 201 -14.80 31.30 -8.71
C GLN A 201 -13.32 31.40 -8.31
N GLY A 202 -12.83 32.64 -8.19
CA GLY A 202 -11.40 32.91 -8.03
C GLY A 202 -10.81 32.39 -6.71
N GLN A 203 -9.84 31.49 -6.81
CA GLN A 203 -8.88 31.15 -5.76
C GLN A 203 -7.47 31.11 -6.36
N ASN A 204 -6.45 31.55 -5.61
CA ASN A 204 -5.08 31.54 -6.09
C ASN A 204 -4.56 30.10 -6.24
N GLY A 205 -3.80 29.81 -7.29
CA GLY A 205 -3.33 28.44 -7.60
C GLY A 205 -2.53 27.79 -6.47
N SER A 206 -1.67 28.54 -5.80
CA SER A 206 -0.92 28.09 -4.62
C SER A 206 -1.83 27.69 -3.45
N GLN A 207 -2.95 28.41 -3.25
CA GLN A 207 -3.95 28.07 -2.24
C GLN A 207 -4.70 26.79 -2.62
N ALA A 208 -4.99 26.57 -3.91
CA ALA A 208 -5.66 25.36 -4.40
C ALA A 208 -4.78 24.09 -4.28
N SER A 209 -3.48 24.16 -4.58
CA SER A 209 -2.56 23.04 -4.33
C SER A 209 -2.42 22.76 -2.83
N THR A 210 -2.31 23.81 -2.00
CA THR A 210 -2.21 23.68 -0.54
C THR A 210 -3.48 23.08 0.07
N SER A 211 -4.67 23.50 -0.40
CA SER A 211 -5.94 22.98 0.11
C SER A 211 -6.17 21.53 -0.29
N ARG A 212 -5.80 21.13 -1.52
CA ARG A 212 -5.87 19.72 -1.95
C ARG A 212 -4.93 18.85 -1.12
N ASP A 213 -3.69 19.28 -0.89
CA ASP A 213 -2.75 18.55 -0.04
C ASP A 213 -3.32 18.38 1.39
N LYS A 214 -3.92 19.44 1.97
CA LYS A 214 -4.58 19.35 3.28
C LYS A 214 -5.79 18.41 3.30
N GLN A 215 -6.62 18.42 2.25
CA GLN A 215 -7.75 17.51 2.15
C GLN A 215 -7.28 16.06 2.07
N LEU A 216 -6.28 15.75 1.24
CA LEU A 216 -5.73 14.40 1.12
C LEU A 216 -5.14 13.91 2.45
N LEU A 217 -4.46 14.78 3.21
CA LEU A 217 -4.00 14.44 4.56
C LEU A 217 -5.16 14.20 5.52
N ALA A 218 -6.20 15.03 5.50
CA ALA A 218 -7.40 14.83 6.32
C ALA A 218 -8.15 13.53 5.98
N ASP A 219 -8.22 13.17 4.70
CA ASP A 219 -8.81 11.90 4.25
C ASP A 219 -8.01 10.70 4.77
N VAL A 220 -6.66 10.76 4.75
CA VAL A 220 -5.78 9.71 5.29
C VAL A 220 -5.95 9.55 6.81
N GLU A 221 -6.00 10.65 7.56
CA GLU A 221 -6.25 10.61 9.01
C GLU A 221 -7.64 10.03 9.30
N ALA A 222 -8.67 10.45 8.56
CA ALA A 222 -10.05 9.99 8.75
C ALA A 222 -10.25 8.49 8.44
N VAL A 223 -9.60 7.94 7.42
CA VAL A 223 -9.62 6.49 7.17
C VAL A 223 -9.08 5.72 8.36
N VAL A 224 -7.89 6.09 8.83
CA VAL A 224 -7.23 5.33 9.90
C VAL A 224 -7.98 5.50 11.22
N GLU A 225 -8.57 6.67 11.46
CA GLU A 225 -9.51 6.90 12.56
C GLU A 225 -10.74 5.99 12.49
N SER A 226 -11.38 5.85 11.32
CA SER A 226 -12.51 4.92 11.15
C SER A 226 -12.13 3.47 11.46
N HIS A 227 -10.94 3.02 11.01
CA HIS A 227 -10.43 1.69 11.33
C HIS A 227 -10.10 1.51 12.83
N LEU A 228 -9.60 2.55 13.50
CA LEU A 228 -9.33 2.53 14.93
C LEU A 228 -10.64 2.50 15.74
N SER A 229 -11.60 3.37 15.43
CA SER A 229 -12.92 3.39 16.09
C SER A 229 -13.65 2.07 15.95
N TYR A 230 -13.71 1.50 14.73
CA TYR A 230 -14.31 0.18 14.51
C TYR A 230 -13.65 -0.91 15.36
N ALA A 231 -12.33 -0.86 15.56
CA ALA A 231 -11.61 -1.81 16.40
C ALA A 231 -11.90 -1.62 17.90
N GLU A 232 -11.90 -0.38 18.41
CA GLU A 232 -12.29 -0.10 19.81
C GLU A 232 -13.74 -0.59 20.04
N GLU A 233 -14.69 -0.26 19.17
CA GLU A 233 -16.10 -0.70 19.26
C GLU A 233 -16.27 -2.23 19.15
N SER A 234 -15.50 -2.91 18.29
CA SER A 234 -15.61 -4.35 18.08
C SER A 234 -14.97 -5.19 19.18
N PHE A 235 -14.06 -4.60 19.97
CA PHE A 235 -13.31 -5.30 21.01
C PHE A 235 -13.58 -4.77 22.44
N ALA A 236 -14.44 -3.76 22.63
CA ALA A 236 -14.94 -3.26 23.92
C ALA A 236 -16.00 -4.18 24.59
N ALA A 237 -15.84 -5.50 24.45
CA ALA A 237 -16.69 -6.53 25.08
C ALA A 237 -15.79 -7.51 25.85
N PRO A 238 -16.27 -8.15 26.94
CA PRO A 238 -15.41 -8.73 27.96
C PRO A 238 -14.44 -9.80 27.43
N PRO A 239 -13.26 -9.93 28.04
CA PRO A 239 -12.09 -10.44 27.34
C PRO A 239 -12.17 -11.95 27.11
N GLN A 240 -12.40 -12.33 25.84
CA GLN A 240 -11.87 -13.59 25.31
C GLN A 240 -10.34 -13.53 25.36
N HIS A 241 -9.81 -13.96 26.50
CA HIS A 241 -8.38 -14.08 26.77
C HIS A 241 -7.69 -14.86 25.64
N GLY A 242 -6.84 -14.19 24.87
CA GLY A 242 -5.85 -14.87 24.03
C GLY A 242 -5.53 -14.27 22.66
N VAL A 243 -6.43 -13.51 22.02
CA VAL A 243 -6.23 -13.13 20.61
C VAL A 243 -5.21 -12.00 20.43
N PHE A 244 -5.26 -10.94 21.25
CA PHE A 244 -4.33 -9.80 21.16
C PHE A 244 -3.35 -9.68 22.34
N ALA A 245 -3.61 -10.35 23.48
CA ALA A 245 -2.71 -10.34 24.64
C ALA A 245 -1.30 -10.94 24.38
N ASN A 246 -1.14 -11.69 23.27
CA ASN A 246 0.14 -12.25 22.81
C ASN A 246 0.73 -11.50 21.60
N GLN A 247 0.18 -10.36 21.17
CA GLN A 247 0.88 -9.45 20.26
C GLN A 247 1.91 -8.63 21.05
N ASP A 248 3.00 -9.30 21.41
CA ASP A 248 4.30 -8.66 21.62
C ASP A 248 4.52 -7.64 20.48
N MET A 249 5.08 -6.47 20.78
CA MET A 249 5.61 -5.59 19.74
C MET A 249 6.85 -6.25 19.12
N SER A 250 6.59 -7.14 18.16
CA SER A 250 7.56 -7.69 17.21
C SER A 250 8.15 -6.56 16.35
N GLU A 251 9.16 -6.85 15.52
CA GLU A 251 9.63 -5.87 14.52
C GLU A 251 8.57 -5.56 13.44
N GLU A 252 7.43 -6.26 13.45
CA GLU A 252 6.37 -6.13 12.46
C GLU A 252 5.67 -4.76 12.57
N THR A 253 5.16 -4.29 11.44
CA THR A 253 4.61 -2.95 11.36
C THR A 253 3.15 -2.95 11.79
N SER A 254 2.81 -2.08 12.76
CA SER A 254 1.43 -1.89 13.25
C SER A 254 0.46 -1.76 12.07
N PRO A 255 -0.64 -2.52 12.02
CA PRO A 255 -1.54 -2.55 10.85
C PRO A 255 -2.11 -1.16 10.54
N TYR A 256 -2.41 -0.36 11.56
CA TYR A 256 -2.85 1.03 11.41
C TYR A 256 -1.78 1.94 10.79
N TYR A 257 -0.50 1.76 11.13
CA TYR A 257 0.59 2.50 10.48
C TYR A 257 0.83 2.02 9.05
N ALA A 258 0.72 0.71 8.79
CA ALA A 258 0.81 0.17 7.44
C ALA A 258 -0.33 0.71 6.56
N LEU A 259 -1.55 0.83 7.10
CA LEU A 259 -2.68 1.50 6.45
C LEU A 259 -2.40 2.99 6.23
N TYR A 260 -1.98 3.74 7.26
CA TYR A 260 -1.64 5.16 7.16
C TYR A 260 -0.62 5.42 6.04
N LEU A 261 0.48 4.65 6.02
CA LEU A 261 1.52 4.76 5.01
C LEU A 261 1.02 4.33 3.62
N ARG A 262 0.23 3.25 3.52
CA ARG A 262 -0.37 2.81 2.24
C ARG A 262 -1.29 3.87 1.67
N ARG A 263 -2.13 4.51 2.49
CA ARG A 263 -3.09 5.55 2.08
C ARG A 263 -2.40 6.86 1.73
N LEU A 264 -1.37 7.27 2.49
CA LEU A 264 -0.49 8.40 2.14
C LEU A 264 0.19 8.22 0.77
N LEU A 265 0.45 6.98 0.36
CA LEU A 265 1.10 6.63 -0.90
C LEU A 265 0.13 6.16 -2.01
N SER A 266 -1.17 6.16 -1.76
CA SER A 266 -2.22 5.78 -2.72
C SER A 266 -2.89 7.01 -3.33
N GLY A 267 -3.52 6.85 -4.50
CA GLY A 267 -4.21 7.97 -5.17
C GLY A 267 -3.28 9.09 -5.67
N LEU A 268 -1.98 8.81 -5.89
CA LEU A 268 -0.99 9.79 -6.37
C LEU A 268 -1.47 10.47 -7.67
N PRO A 269 -1.60 11.82 -7.70
CA PRO A 269 -2.11 12.54 -8.86
C PRO A 269 -1.11 12.60 -10.02
N ILE A 270 -1.62 12.69 -11.24
CA ILE A 270 -0.80 13.00 -12.42
C ILE A 270 -0.34 14.46 -12.26
N SER A 271 0.94 14.68 -11.98
CA SER A 271 1.45 16.01 -11.61
C SER A 271 2.60 16.46 -12.52
N PRO A 272 2.84 17.76 -12.68
CA PRO A 272 3.94 18.23 -13.55
C PRO A 272 5.33 17.92 -12.99
N HIS A 273 5.45 17.51 -11.71
CA HIS A 273 6.73 17.53 -10.98
C HIS A 273 7.37 16.18 -10.67
N GLU A 274 6.61 15.11 -10.84
CA GLU A 274 7.06 13.73 -10.77
C GLU A 274 6.23 12.90 -11.75
N THR A 275 6.84 11.91 -12.39
CA THR A 275 6.23 11.18 -13.52
C THR A 275 5.78 9.77 -13.15
N PHE A 276 5.81 9.39 -11.87
CA PHE A 276 5.35 8.08 -11.39
C PHE A 276 3.89 7.78 -11.73
N SER A 277 3.01 8.79 -11.65
CA SER A 277 1.60 8.66 -12.01
C SER A 277 1.32 8.96 -13.49
N HIS A 278 2.33 9.32 -14.29
CA HIS A 278 2.13 9.49 -15.73
C HIS A 278 1.94 8.10 -16.37
N PRO A 279 1.05 7.96 -17.37
CA PRO A 279 0.85 6.67 -18.02
C PRO A 279 2.15 6.20 -18.69
N VAL A 280 2.64 5.02 -18.31
CA VAL A 280 3.66 4.31 -19.09
C VAL A 280 3.02 3.61 -20.28
N ALA A 281 1.76 3.23 -20.14
CA ALA A 281 0.92 2.63 -21.16
C ALA A 281 -0.55 3.09 -21.02
N CYS A 282 -1.29 2.95 -22.11
CA CYS A 282 -2.75 3.10 -22.17
C CYS A 282 -3.35 1.86 -22.83
N VAL A 283 -4.23 1.17 -22.11
CA VAL A 283 -5.09 0.12 -22.65
C VAL A 283 -6.26 0.79 -23.35
N ILE A 284 -6.36 0.58 -24.66
CA ILE A 284 -7.50 1.02 -25.48
C ILE A 284 -8.35 -0.21 -25.76
N ALA A 285 -9.52 -0.30 -25.13
CA ALA A 285 -10.38 -1.47 -25.17
C ALA A 285 -11.68 -1.24 -25.95
N ILE A 286 -12.05 -2.24 -26.76
CA ILE A 286 -13.32 -2.33 -27.51
C ILE A 286 -13.99 -3.67 -27.27
N SER A 287 -15.32 -3.76 -27.35
CA SER A 287 -16.01 -5.05 -27.34
C SER A 287 -16.05 -5.65 -28.74
N SER A 288 -16.07 -6.98 -28.82
CA SER A 288 -16.41 -7.70 -30.06
C SER A 288 -17.84 -7.45 -30.53
N ARG A 289 -18.71 -6.91 -29.65
CA ARG A 289 -20.05 -6.39 -29.99
C ARG A 289 -20.01 -5.15 -30.92
N ASN A 290 -18.87 -4.46 -31.08
CA ASN A 290 -18.77 -3.27 -31.92
C ASN A 290 -18.84 -3.62 -33.43
N PRO A 291 -19.65 -2.92 -34.26
CA PRO A 291 -19.77 -3.22 -35.68
C PRO A 291 -18.59 -2.74 -36.54
N ASN A 292 -17.87 -1.68 -36.13
CA ASN A 292 -16.76 -1.06 -36.88
C ASN A 292 -15.48 -0.91 -36.01
N PRO A 293 -14.98 -2.01 -35.42
CA PRO A 293 -13.98 -2.01 -34.34
C PRO A 293 -12.65 -1.32 -34.70
N ILE A 294 -12.18 -1.42 -35.94
CA ILE A 294 -10.91 -0.80 -36.38
C ILE A 294 -11.05 0.71 -36.58
N GLU A 295 -12.24 1.18 -36.96
CA GLU A 295 -12.54 2.61 -37.04
C GLU A 295 -12.68 3.21 -35.65
N GLU A 296 -13.38 2.51 -34.76
CA GLU A 296 -13.52 2.87 -33.35
C GLU A 296 -12.15 3.00 -32.66
N LEU A 297 -11.26 2.02 -32.81
CA LEU A 297 -9.90 2.09 -32.25
C LEU A 297 -9.08 3.26 -32.78
N ARG A 298 -9.29 3.68 -34.04
CA ARG A 298 -8.66 4.90 -34.59
C ARG A 298 -9.28 6.17 -34.02
N ARG A 299 -10.58 6.18 -33.73
CA ARG A 299 -11.27 7.27 -33.05
C ARG A 299 -10.70 7.48 -31.64
N LEU A 300 -10.69 6.41 -30.83
CA LEU A 300 -10.14 6.42 -29.47
C LEU A 300 -8.64 6.79 -29.44
N TYR A 301 -7.84 6.31 -30.39
CA TYR A 301 -6.45 6.76 -30.57
C TYR A 301 -6.35 8.27 -30.82
N THR A 302 -7.21 8.81 -31.67
CA THR A 302 -7.19 10.24 -32.05
C THR A 302 -7.63 11.12 -30.89
N GLU A 303 -8.68 10.73 -30.18
CA GLU A 303 -9.20 11.41 -28.98
C GLU A 303 -8.13 11.55 -27.88
N THR A 304 -7.41 10.45 -27.58
CA THR A 304 -6.37 10.41 -26.53
C THR A 304 -5.05 11.08 -26.92
N ASN A 305 -4.77 11.26 -28.22
CA ASN A 305 -3.49 11.79 -28.71
C ASN A 305 -3.56 13.27 -29.17
N GLN A 306 -4.66 13.65 -29.84
CA GLN A 306 -4.81 14.97 -30.49
C GLN A 306 -6.18 15.61 -30.27
N GLY A 307 -7.17 14.87 -29.78
CA GLY A 307 -8.54 15.33 -29.56
C GLY A 307 -8.79 15.91 -28.16
N SER A 308 -10.06 15.88 -27.76
CA SER A 308 -10.57 16.47 -26.52
C SER A 308 -10.01 15.86 -25.24
N GLN A 309 -9.59 14.60 -25.27
CA GLN A 309 -9.07 13.88 -24.10
C GLN A 309 -7.54 13.96 -23.96
N ARG A 310 -6.85 14.73 -24.81
CA ARG A 310 -5.39 14.82 -24.79
C ARG A 310 -4.89 15.32 -23.41
N LEU A 311 -3.96 14.54 -22.82
CA LEU A 311 -3.28 14.89 -21.57
C LEU A 311 -2.47 16.21 -21.70
N PRO A 312 -2.18 16.92 -20.58
CA PRO A 312 -1.46 18.19 -20.60
C PRO A 312 -0.06 18.10 -21.25
N LEU A 313 0.45 19.23 -21.76
CA LEU A 313 1.74 19.32 -22.50
C LEU A 313 3.00 18.93 -21.70
N TRP A 314 2.89 18.81 -20.38
CA TRP A 314 3.95 18.32 -19.49
C TRP A 314 3.86 16.81 -19.21
N VAL A 315 2.79 16.15 -19.67
CA VAL A 315 2.70 14.68 -19.78
C VAL A 315 3.16 14.29 -21.18
N ASP A 316 4.05 13.31 -21.25
CA ASP A 316 4.52 12.77 -22.52
C ASP A 316 3.45 11.90 -23.19
N SER A 317 3.10 12.22 -24.45
CA SER A 317 2.14 11.47 -25.26
C SER A 317 2.71 10.20 -25.91
N ASP A 318 4.03 9.98 -25.83
CA ASP A 318 4.72 8.76 -26.27
C ASP A 318 4.71 7.68 -25.17
N TYR A 319 3.50 7.33 -24.73
CA TYR A 319 3.24 6.14 -23.91
C TYR A 319 2.82 4.96 -24.80
N LEU A 320 3.10 3.74 -24.33
CA LEU A 320 2.72 2.51 -25.02
C LEU A 320 1.20 2.43 -25.18
N ARG A 321 0.70 2.19 -26.39
CA ARG A 321 -0.73 1.91 -26.62
C ARG A 321 -0.92 0.42 -26.81
N TYR A 322 -1.81 -0.15 -26.01
CA TYR A 322 -2.07 -1.59 -25.98
C TYR A 322 -3.55 -1.85 -26.27
N TYR A 323 -3.84 -2.54 -27.36
CA TYR A 323 -5.21 -2.68 -27.88
C TYR A 323 -5.87 -3.97 -27.39
N VAL A 324 -6.98 -3.86 -26.69
CA VAL A 324 -7.71 -5.02 -26.15
C VAL A 324 -9.04 -5.19 -26.86
N LEU A 325 -9.26 -6.37 -27.44
CA LEU A 325 -10.57 -6.78 -27.89
C LEU A 325 -11.22 -7.62 -26.79
N VAL A 326 -12.30 -7.10 -26.20
CA VAL A 326 -13.08 -7.77 -25.16
C VAL A 326 -14.15 -8.63 -25.83
N HIS A 327 -13.91 -9.94 -25.86
CA HIS A 327 -14.84 -10.91 -26.40
C HIS A 327 -15.85 -11.36 -25.34
N ASP A 328 -17.12 -11.31 -25.72
CA ASP A 328 -18.25 -11.84 -24.95
C ASP A 328 -18.45 -13.33 -25.23
N GLU A 329 -17.97 -14.16 -24.32
CA GLU A 329 -17.97 -15.63 -24.44
C GLU A 329 -19.39 -16.24 -24.48
N GLU A 330 -20.42 -15.50 -24.02
CA GLU A 330 -21.79 -16.02 -23.90
C GLU A 330 -22.70 -15.64 -25.08
N LYS A 331 -22.41 -14.54 -25.78
CA LYS A 331 -23.32 -13.97 -26.79
C LYS A 331 -22.70 -13.76 -28.16
N ASP A 332 -21.38 -13.89 -28.30
CA ASP A 332 -20.69 -13.61 -29.55
C ASP A 332 -19.90 -14.83 -30.07
N ASP A 333 -19.51 -14.78 -31.34
CA ASP A 333 -18.80 -15.85 -32.03
C ASP A 333 -17.28 -15.66 -31.88
N ILE A 334 -16.64 -16.58 -31.17
CA ILE A 334 -15.19 -16.61 -31.00
C ILE A 334 -14.43 -16.68 -32.33
N THR A 335 -15.00 -17.31 -33.37
CA THR A 335 -14.39 -17.43 -34.71
C THR A 335 -14.32 -16.07 -35.39
N ARG A 336 -15.42 -15.30 -35.30
CA ARG A 336 -15.51 -13.91 -35.77
C ARG A 336 -14.55 -13.01 -35.01
N SER A 337 -14.51 -13.15 -33.68
CA SER A 337 -13.66 -12.36 -32.79
C SER A 337 -12.16 -12.63 -33.02
N MET A 338 -11.78 -13.89 -33.29
CA MET A 338 -10.42 -14.25 -33.72
C MET A 338 -10.06 -13.64 -35.08
N GLY A 339 -10.96 -13.71 -36.06
CA GLY A 339 -10.76 -13.10 -37.38
C GLY A 339 -10.57 -11.58 -37.30
N LEU A 340 -11.35 -10.92 -36.45
CA LEU A 340 -11.21 -9.50 -36.12
C LEU A 340 -9.89 -9.21 -35.39
N PHE A 341 -9.50 -10.02 -34.40
CA PHE A 341 -8.25 -9.86 -33.67
C PHE A 341 -7.02 -9.94 -34.59
N GLU A 342 -7.01 -10.87 -35.55
CA GLU A 342 -5.98 -10.94 -36.59
C GLU A 342 -6.02 -9.77 -37.58
N GLN A 343 -7.18 -9.14 -37.80
CA GLN A 343 -7.26 -7.88 -38.55
C GLN A 343 -6.71 -6.71 -37.73
N MET A 344 -6.97 -6.67 -36.43
CA MET A 344 -6.48 -5.66 -35.48
C MET A 344 -4.94 -5.69 -35.40
N LYS A 345 -4.34 -6.88 -35.23
CA LYS A 345 -2.88 -7.10 -35.30
C LYS A 345 -2.25 -6.52 -36.56
N ARG A 346 -2.86 -6.79 -37.72
CA ARG A 346 -2.34 -6.34 -39.03
C ARG A 346 -2.40 -4.82 -39.23
N HIS A 347 -3.31 -4.11 -38.56
CA HIS A 347 -3.47 -2.66 -38.70
C HIS A 347 -2.85 -1.83 -37.58
N LEU A 348 -2.77 -2.36 -36.36
CA LEU A 348 -2.36 -1.63 -35.15
C LEU A 348 -1.05 -2.15 -34.54
N GLY A 349 -0.52 -3.27 -35.02
CA GLY A 349 0.74 -3.86 -34.59
C GLY A 349 0.58 -4.94 -33.52
N ILE A 350 1.71 -5.29 -32.88
CA ILE A 350 1.81 -6.46 -32.00
C ILE A 350 1.27 -6.25 -30.58
N HIS A 351 1.11 -5.01 -30.12
CA HIS A 351 0.69 -4.68 -28.76
C HIS A 351 -0.83 -4.80 -28.61
N CYS A 352 -1.31 -6.04 -28.57
CA CYS A 352 -2.73 -6.34 -28.52
C CYS A 352 -3.04 -7.68 -27.85
N HIS A 353 -4.25 -7.79 -27.30
CA HIS A 353 -4.74 -9.02 -26.65
C HIS A 353 -6.24 -9.22 -26.92
N LEU A 354 -6.67 -10.49 -26.93
CA LEU A 354 -8.07 -10.90 -27.02
C LEU A 354 -8.52 -11.35 -25.63
N LEU A 355 -9.15 -10.45 -24.88
CA LEU A 355 -9.62 -10.72 -23.52
C LEU A 355 -11.01 -11.35 -23.59
N ARG A 356 -11.12 -12.64 -23.26
CA ARG A 356 -12.39 -13.39 -23.25
C ARG A 356 -13.01 -13.29 -21.86
N LEU A 357 -14.25 -12.82 -21.77
CA LEU A 357 -15.01 -12.67 -20.53
C LEU A 357 -16.45 -13.14 -20.75
N ARG A 358 -17.08 -13.70 -19.71
CA ARG A 358 -18.55 -13.83 -19.68
C ARG A 358 -19.20 -12.46 -19.51
N SER A 359 -20.36 -12.21 -20.11
CA SER A 359 -21.08 -10.94 -19.92
C SER A 359 -22.05 -10.97 -18.73
N SER A 360 -22.47 -12.15 -18.29
CA SER A 360 -23.25 -12.36 -17.07
C SER A 360 -22.53 -11.84 -15.81
N GLN A 361 -23.34 -11.28 -14.91
CA GLN A 361 -22.95 -10.99 -13.54
C GLN A 361 -22.82 -12.31 -12.77
N SER A 362 -21.70 -12.50 -12.07
CA SER A 362 -21.48 -13.67 -11.21
C SER A 362 -22.03 -13.43 -9.81
N ALA A 363 -22.67 -14.45 -9.24
CA ALA A 363 -23.14 -14.50 -7.87
C ALA A 363 -22.35 -15.53 -7.05
N GLU A 364 -22.32 -15.38 -5.73
CA GLU A 364 -21.70 -16.34 -4.79
C GLU A 364 -22.26 -17.77 -4.94
N THR A 365 -23.51 -17.90 -5.40
CA THR A 365 -24.19 -19.18 -5.61
C THR A 365 -23.75 -19.92 -6.87
N ASP A 366 -22.94 -19.31 -7.74
CA ASP A 366 -22.50 -19.95 -8.99
C ASP A 366 -21.30 -20.87 -8.73
N ASP A 367 -21.34 -22.10 -9.26
CA ASP A 367 -20.36 -23.18 -9.01
C ASP A 367 -18.89 -22.79 -9.32
N ASP A 368 -18.66 -21.84 -10.23
CA ASP A 368 -17.33 -21.37 -10.63
C ASP A 368 -17.08 -19.87 -10.34
N SER A 369 -17.82 -19.31 -9.38
CA SER A 369 -17.58 -17.97 -8.84
C SER A 369 -16.39 -17.93 -7.86
N ILE A 370 -15.67 -16.81 -7.84
CA ILE A 370 -14.72 -16.44 -6.80
C ILE A 370 -14.92 -14.97 -6.42
N PRO A 371 -14.66 -14.58 -5.15
CA PRO A 371 -14.67 -13.18 -4.76
C PRO A 371 -13.58 -12.40 -5.52
N LEU A 372 -13.95 -11.28 -6.11
CA LEU A 372 -13.03 -10.30 -6.67
C LEU A 372 -12.25 -9.66 -5.52
N PRO A 373 -10.91 -9.75 -5.49
CA PRO A 373 -10.12 -9.11 -4.45
C PRO A 373 -10.34 -7.61 -4.44
N ARG A 374 -10.56 -7.00 -3.27
CA ARG A 374 -10.52 -5.54 -3.13
C ARG A 374 -9.09 -5.05 -3.39
N SER A 375 -8.98 -3.88 -4.03
CA SER A 375 -7.69 -3.24 -4.33
C SER A 375 -7.07 -2.70 -3.04
N ASP A 376 -5.88 -3.21 -2.68
CA ASP A 376 -5.09 -2.69 -1.56
C ASP A 376 -4.73 -1.21 -1.79
N TRP A 377 -4.51 -0.81 -3.05
CA TRP A 377 -4.01 0.52 -3.44
C TRP A 377 -5.13 1.51 -3.83
N MET A 378 -6.22 1.49 -3.07
CA MET A 378 -7.22 2.57 -3.08
C MET A 378 -6.78 3.82 -2.31
N SER A 379 -7.21 4.98 -2.81
CA SER A 379 -7.01 6.26 -2.14
C SER A 379 -7.83 6.33 -0.86
N ALA A 380 -7.41 7.17 0.09
CA ALA A 380 -8.14 7.34 1.35
C ALA A 380 -9.59 7.80 1.12
N ARG A 381 -9.79 8.68 0.13
CA ARG A 381 -11.11 9.17 -0.24
C ARG A 381 -12.04 8.07 -0.76
N GLU A 382 -11.55 7.18 -1.64
CA GLU A 382 -12.35 6.05 -2.14
C GLU A 382 -12.81 5.15 -0.99
N GLU A 383 -11.91 4.81 -0.06
CA GLU A 383 -12.26 3.95 1.09
C GLU A 383 -13.26 4.63 2.04
N LEU A 384 -13.17 5.95 2.26
CA LEU A 384 -14.19 6.71 3.01
C LEU A 384 -15.55 6.74 2.30
N GLU A 385 -15.57 6.83 0.97
CA GLU A 385 -16.81 6.81 0.20
C GLU A 385 -17.47 5.42 0.21
N ASP A 386 -16.68 4.33 0.27
CA ASP A 386 -17.19 2.96 0.46
C ASP A 386 -17.63 2.69 1.91
N ILE A 387 -16.89 3.14 2.92
CA ILE A 387 -17.28 3.05 4.34
C ILE A 387 -18.61 3.76 4.59
N ARG A 388 -18.73 5.04 4.18
CA ARG A 388 -19.97 5.81 4.37
C ARG A 388 -21.18 5.16 3.69
N ARG A 389 -21.00 4.66 2.46
CA ARG A 389 -22.07 3.94 1.75
C ARG A 389 -22.55 2.73 2.55
N SER A 390 -21.65 2.04 3.25
CA SER A 390 -21.99 0.88 4.08
C SER A 390 -22.67 1.25 5.41
N GLU A 391 -22.50 2.48 5.90
CA GLU A 391 -23.14 3.02 7.09
C GLU A 391 -24.56 3.57 6.81
N ASP A 392 -24.76 4.08 5.58
CA ASP A 392 -26.01 4.66 5.10
C ASP A 392 -27.05 3.62 4.61
N ASP A 393 -26.62 2.40 4.26
CA ASP A 393 -27.49 1.38 3.65
C ASP A 393 -28.21 0.50 4.72
N GLU A 394 -29.53 0.63 4.81
CA GLU A 394 -30.36 -0.12 5.78
C GLU A 394 -30.47 -1.62 5.45
N ASP A 395 -30.32 -1.99 4.17
CA ASP A 395 -30.45 -3.37 3.66
C ASP A 395 -29.06 -4.01 3.35
N PHE A 396 -28.00 -3.55 4.02
CA PHE A 396 -26.56 -3.89 3.83
C PHE A 396 -26.28 -5.14 2.96
N GLU A 397 -25.86 -4.90 1.71
CA GLU A 397 -25.34 -5.91 0.80
C GLU A 397 -23.80 -5.96 0.92
N ASP A 398 -23.17 -7.16 0.97
CA ASP A 398 -21.70 -7.27 1.10
C ASP A 398 -21.02 -6.58 -0.09
N PRO A 399 -20.10 -5.60 0.12
CA PRO A 399 -19.38 -4.96 -0.97
C PRO A 399 -18.45 -5.91 -1.76
N THR A 400 -18.27 -7.14 -1.29
CA THR A 400 -17.53 -8.21 -1.99
C THR A 400 -18.25 -8.64 -3.26
N ARG A 401 -17.73 -8.20 -4.42
CA ARG A 401 -18.22 -8.65 -5.72
C ARG A 401 -17.65 -10.01 -6.10
N TYR A 402 -18.37 -10.76 -6.93
CA TYR A 402 -17.93 -12.05 -7.45
C TYR A 402 -17.63 -11.97 -8.96
N ILE A 403 -16.71 -12.83 -9.41
CA ILE A 403 -16.36 -13.03 -10.82
C ILE A 403 -16.14 -14.51 -11.09
N PHE A 404 -16.31 -14.95 -12.33
CA PHE A 404 -16.00 -16.32 -12.71
C PHE A 404 -14.49 -16.59 -12.69
N GLU A 405 -14.08 -17.79 -12.25
CA GLU A 405 -12.67 -18.19 -12.23
C GLU A 405 -12.04 -18.16 -13.65
N SER A 406 -12.84 -18.44 -14.69
CA SER A 406 -12.41 -18.32 -16.09
C SER A 406 -12.01 -16.89 -16.46
N ASP A 407 -12.81 -15.91 -16.05
CA ASP A 407 -12.56 -14.48 -16.33
C ASP A 407 -11.32 -14.02 -15.57
N ALA A 408 -11.22 -14.38 -14.28
CA ALA A 408 -10.05 -14.10 -13.45
C ALA A 408 -8.76 -14.67 -14.07
N THR A 409 -8.83 -15.86 -14.66
CA THR A 409 -7.69 -16.52 -15.31
C THR A 409 -7.32 -15.89 -16.66
N ALA A 410 -8.32 -15.45 -17.44
CA ALA A 410 -8.10 -14.67 -18.66
C ALA A 410 -7.42 -13.32 -18.33
N ILE A 411 -7.91 -12.60 -17.32
CA ILE A 411 -7.33 -11.31 -16.88
C ILE A 411 -5.90 -11.49 -16.35
N ARG A 412 -5.65 -12.47 -15.48
CA ARG A 412 -4.29 -12.77 -14.98
C ARG A 412 -3.30 -13.04 -16.12
N THR A 413 -3.73 -13.79 -17.14
CA THR A 413 -2.93 -14.06 -18.35
C THR A 413 -2.65 -12.77 -19.11
N PHE A 414 -3.70 -12.01 -19.44
CA PHE A 414 -3.62 -10.71 -20.13
C PHE A 414 -2.63 -9.76 -19.45
N VAL A 415 -2.81 -9.50 -18.15
CA VAL A 415 -1.97 -8.56 -17.40
C VAL A 415 -0.51 -8.99 -17.43
N ARG A 416 -0.25 -10.29 -17.21
CA ARG A 416 1.10 -10.85 -17.23
C ARG A 416 1.77 -10.71 -18.60
N GLU A 417 1.05 -11.01 -19.69
CA GLU A 417 1.57 -10.87 -21.05
C GLU A 417 1.85 -9.41 -21.40
N MET A 418 0.91 -8.50 -21.12
CA MET A 418 1.07 -7.07 -21.34
C MET A 418 2.30 -6.53 -20.60
N VAL A 419 2.49 -6.88 -19.33
CA VAL A 419 3.63 -6.44 -18.51
C VAL A 419 4.94 -7.01 -19.03
N ALA A 420 5.03 -8.33 -19.18
CA ALA A 420 6.30 -9.02 -19.50
C ALA A 420 6.75 -8.83 -20.95
N GLN A 421 5.81 -8.73 -21.91
CA GLN A 421 6.13 -8.70 -23.34
C GLN A 421 6.09 -7.28 -23.93
N SER A 422 5.39 -6.32 -23.30
CA SER A 422 5.20 -4.98 -23.88
C SER A 422 5.60 -3.82 -22.95
N ILE A 423 5.10 -3.76 -21.71
CA ILE A 423 5.38 -2.62 -20.81
C ILE A 423 6.86 -2.59 -20.42
N VAL A 424 7.38 -3.65 -19.79
CA VAL A 424 8.76 -3.67 -19.31
C VAL A 424 9.77 -3.49 -20.45
N PRO A 425 9.69 -4.21 -21.59
CA PRO A 425 10.59 -3.98 -22.73
C PRO A 425 10.52 -2.56 -23.32
N THR A 426 9.34 -1.93 -23.34
CA THR A 426 9.20 -0.53 -23.80
C THR A 426 9.85 0.45 -22.82
N MET A 427 9.65 0.24 -21.51
CA MET A 427 10.29 1.05 -20.47
C MET A 427 11.83 0.92 -20.50
N GLU A 428 12.35 -0.31 -20.63
CA GLU A 428 13.80 -0.57 -20.79
C GLU A 428 14.37 0.18 -22.00
N ARG A 429 13.69 0.09 -23.15
CA ARG A 429 14.08 0.80 -24.37
C ARG A 429 14.11 2.31 -24.18
N HIS A 430 13.09 2.88 -23.52
CA HIS A 430 13.01 4.31 -23.25
C HIS A 430 14.13 4.77 -22.29
N VAL A 431 14.40 3.98 -21.24
CA VAL A 431 15.52 4.23 -20.31
C VAL A 431 16.86 4.24 -21.05
N SER A 432 17.13 3.27 -21.93
CA SER A 432 18.34 3.24 -22.76
C SER A 432 18.43 4.49 -23.66
N ILE A 433 17.38 4.81 -24.42
CA ILE A 433 17.35 5.93 -25.35
C ILE A 433 17.60 7.27 -24.63
N TRP A 434 16.88 7.56 -23.55
CA TRP A 434 17.03 8.84 -22.84
C TRP A 434 18.35 8.93 -22.08
N ASN A 435 18.88 7.81 -21.56
CA ASN A 435 20.19 7.79 -20.94
C ASN A 435 21.29 8.12 -21.95
N ASP A 436 21.27 7.50 -23.14
CA ASP A 436 22.29 7.70 -24.17
C ASP A 436 22.19 9.08 -24.84
N GLN A 437 20.97 9.57 -25.08
CA GLN A 437 20.75 10.83 -25.81
C GLN A 437 20.84 12.08 -24.94
N VAL A 438 20.41 12.02 -23.67
CA VAL A 438 20.28 13.21 -22.80
C VAL A 438 21.21 13.13 -21.60
N ALA A 439 21.12 12.08 -20.78
CA ALA A 439 21.77 12.05 -19.48
C ALA A 439 23.30 11.80 -19.56
N SER A 440 23.75 10.93 -20.47
CA SER A 440 25.18 10.65 -20.71
C SER A 440 25.96 11.92 -21.07
N ARG A 441 25.38 12.77 -21.94
CA ARG A 441 25.94 14.04 -22.40
C ARG A 441 26.13 15.04 -21.25
N ARG A 442 25.22 15.04 -20.26
CA ARG A 442 25.33 15.88 -19.05
C ARG A 442 26.27 15.29 -17.99
N ARG A 443 26.40 13.97 -17.89
CA ARG A 443 27.35 13.30 -16.97
C ARG A 443 28.82 13.48 -17.38
N GLY A 444 29.10 13.59 -18.67
CA GLY A 444 30.44 13.70 -19.23
C GLY A 444 31.23 14.92 -18.76
N ILE A 445 32.56 14.85 -18.93
CA ILE A 445 33.53 15.88 -18.55
C ILE A 445 33.14 17.27 -19.08
N THR A 446 32.70 17.35 -20.33
CA THR A 446 32.24 18.59 -20.98
C THR A 446 31.02 19.23 -20.28
N GLY A 447 30.06 18.42 -19.81
CA GLY A 447 28.85 18.89 -19.12
C GLY A 447 29.16 19.53 -17.76
N ARG A 448 30.05 18.90 -16.98
CA ARG A 448 30.50 19.43 -15.67
C ARG A 448 31.21 20.77 -15.80
N PHE A 449 32.04 20.95 -16.83
CA PHE A 449 32.72 22.23 -17.08
C PHE A 449 31.79 23.35 -17.55
N MET A 450 30.72 23.04 -18.32
CA MET A 450 29.75 24.04 -18.78
C MET A 450 28.91 24.69 -17.67
N ASN A 451 28.67 24.00 -16.54
CA ASN A 451 27.98 24.59 -15.38
C ASN A 451 28.95 25.31 -14.41
N LEU A 452 30.22 24.89 -14.33
CA LEU A 452 31.22 25.53 -13.46
C LEU A 452 31.75 26.87 -14.02
N SER A 453 31.97 26.97 -15.33
CA SER A 453 32.52 28.19 -15.96
C SER A 453 31.62 29.44 -15.83
N ARG A 454 30.31 29.25 -15.58
CA ARG A 454 29.36 30.35 -15.39
C ARG A 454 29.26 30.87 -13.96
N LYS A 455 29.74 30.14 -12.94
CA LYS A 455 29.74 30.61 -11.54
C LYS A 455 30.90 31.56 -11.21
N TRP A 456 31.86 31.74 -12.13
CA TRP A 456 33.06 32.57 -11.95
C TRP A 456 33.12 33.79 -12.91
N ALA A 457 32.04 34.08 -13.64
CA ALA A 457 31.96 35.21 -14.57
C ALA A 457 31.66 36.55 -13.85
N PHE A 458 32.54 36.96 -12.92
CA PHE A 458 32.50 38.29 -12.31
C PHE A 458 33.46 39.25 -13.02
N GLY A 459 32.91 40.21 -13.76
CA GLY A 459 33.62 41.42 -14.20
C GLY A 459 33.63 41.66 -15.71
N GLY A 460 32.94 42.73 -16.14
CA GLY A 460 33.37 43.49 -17.33
C GLY A 460 32.45 43.50 -18.56
N SER A 461 31.46 44.41 -18.53
CA SER A 461 30.98 45.20 -19.68
C SER A 461 30.13 44.54 -20.79
N SER A 462 29.24 45.37 -21.33
CA SER A 462 28.24 45.08 -22.34
C SER A 462 28.82 44.80 -23.74
N ARG A 463 28.41 43.68 -24.37
CA ARG A 463 28.30 43.55 -25.83
C ARG A 463 27.11 42.69 -26.22
N SER A 464 26.25 43.22 -27.08
CA SER A 464 25.11 42.53 -27.67
C SER A 464 25.50 41.77 -28.93
N SER A 465 25.16 40.49 -29.03
CA SER A 465 24.86 39.84 -30.31
C SER A 465 24.03 38.58 -30.12
N SER A 466 23.04 38.38 -31.00
CA SER A 466 22.12 37.24 -31.06
C SER A 466 22.80 35.87 -31.05
N GLY A 467 22.21 34.90 -30.35
CA GLY A 467 22.69 33.50 -30.33
C GLY A 467 21.96 32.57 -29.34
N THR A 468 20.70 32.20 -29.63
CA THR A 468 19.99 31.03 -29.05
C THR A 468 20.14 30.78 -27.54
N SER A 469 19.53 31.64 -26.71
CA SER A 469 19.44 31.45 -25.24
C SER A 469 18.01 31.15 -24.73
N SER A 470 17.10 30.65 -25.57
CA SER A 470 15.66 30.59 -25.30
C SER A 470 15.15 29.40 -24.47
N SER A 471 16.02 28.48 -24.02
CA SER A 471 15.57 27.22 -23.38
C SER A 471 15.59 27.21 -21.84
N ARG A 472 16.18 28.22 -21.17
CA ARG A 472 16.39 28.18 -19.70
C ARG A 472 15.34 28.95 -18.89
N ASP A 473 14.58 29.83 -19.55
CA ASP A 473 13.46 30.58 -18.96
C ASP A 473 12.09 29.88 -19.10
N THR A 474 12.02 28.76 -19.82
CA THR A 474 10.78 28.04 -20.15
C THR A 474 9.94 27.68 -18.91
N TYR A 475 10.58 27.22 -17.84
CA TYR A 475 9.89 26.88 -16.59
C TYR A 475 9.21 28.11 -15.94
N ASN A 476 9.89 29.26 -15.92
CA ASN A 476 9.40 30.46 -15.23
C ASN A 476 8.23 31.14 -15.97
N MET A 477 8.01 30.82 -17.25
CA MET A 477 6.89 31.33 -18.03
C MET A 477 5.65 30.42 -17.92
N ALA A 478 5.85 29.09 -17.86
CA ALA A 478 4.76 28.11 -17.91
C ALA A 478 4.40 27.50 -16.55
N GLY A 479 5.28 27.57 -15.55
CA GLY A 479 5.13 26.87 -14.26
C GLY A 479 5.38 25.35 -14.33
N PHE A 480 5.81 24.84 -15.48
CA PHE A 480 6.13 23.43 -15.74
C PHE A 480 7.21 23.31 -16.83
N TYR A 481 7.82 22.13 -16.93
CA TYR A 481 8.63 21.74 -18.09
C TYR A 481 7.75 21.00 -19.12
N SER A 482 7.84 21.37 -20.40
CA SER A 482 7.23 20.59 -21.49
C SER A 482 7.79 19.16 -21.48
N ALA A 483 7.00 18.16 -21.88
CA ALA A 483 7.44 16.75 -21.92
C ALA A 483 8.73 16.53 -22.74
N GLU A 484 8.93 17.33 -23.79
CA GLU A 484 10.12 17.29 -24.66
C GLU A 484 11.35 18.01 -24.06
N ALA A 485 11.21 18.72 -22.94
CA ALA A 485 12.32 19.43 -22.31
C ALA A 485 13.36 18.43 -21.77
N PRO A 486 14.67 18.67 -21.92
CA PRO A 486 15.71 17.77 -21.40
C PRO A 486 15.56 17.44 -19.91
N GLU A 487 15.11 18.41 -19.11
CA GLU A 487 14.83 18.29 -17.69
C GLU A 487 13.65 17.35 -17.40
N ALA A 488 12.59 17.40 -18.22
CA ALA A 488 11.43 16.50 -18.11
C ALA A 488 11.79 15.07 -18.56
N ILE A 489 12.50 14.94 -19.68
CA ILE A 489 13.01 13.64 -20.18
C ILE A 489 13.92 12.99 -19.14
N MET A 490 14.82 13.75 -18.50
CA MET A 490 15.66 13.24 -17.42
C MET A 490 14.85 12.86 -16.17
N ARG A 491 13.77 13.58 -15.84
CA ARG A 491 12.89 13.18 -14.72
C ARG A 491 12.19 11.85 -15.03
N LYS A 492 11.62 11.71 -16.24
CA LYS A 492 10.97 10.48 -16.71
C LYS A 492 11.94 9.30 -16.76
N LEU A 493 13.18 9.51 -17.23
CA LEU A 493 14.27 8.53 -17.17
C LEU A 493 14.55 8.06 -15.73
N ALA A 494 14.64 8.98 -14.77
CA ALA A 494 14.93 8.66 -13.39
C ALA A 494 13.79 7.88 -12.72
N ASP A 495 12.54 8.30 -12.95
CA ASP A 495 11.34 7.63 -12.45
C ASP A 495 11.16 6.23 -13.07
N TYR A 496 11.40 6.07 -14.38
CA TYR A 496 11.40 4.76 -15.04
C TYR A 496 12.50 3.85 -14.49
N ALA A 497 13.73 4.35 -14.30
CA ALA A 497 14.81 3.58 -13.69
C ALA A 497 14.46 3.14 -12.26
N PHE A 498 13.79 3.99 -11.48
CA PHE A 498 13.30 3.63 -10.14
C PHE A 498 12.22 2.53 -10.18
N MET A 499 11.23 2.63 -11.08
CA MET A 499 10.21 1.59 -11.28
C MET A 499 10.81 0.26 -11.75
N LEU A 500 11.83 0.29 -12.62
CA LEU A 500 12.60 -0.87 -13.09
C LEU A 500 13.68 -1.34 -12.09
N ARG A 501 13.73 -0.80 -10.87
CA ARG A 501 14.65 -1.16 -9.78
C ARG A 501 16.15 -0.90 -10.08
N ASP A 502 16.47 -0.08 -11.09
CA ASP A 502 17.82 0.49 -11.30
C ASP A 502 18.01 1.75 -10.46
N TRP A 503 18.17 1.53 -9.16
CA TRP A 503 18.38 2.57 -8.15
C TRP A 503 19.59 3.46 -8.44
N LYS A 504 20.61 2.93 -9.10
CA LYS A 504 21.88 3.63 -9.36
C LYS A 504 21.74 4.61 -10.52
N LEU A 505 21.07 4.20 -11.61
CA LEU A 505 20.73 5.12 -12.68
C LEU A 505 19.73 6.19 -12.18
N ALA A 506 18.70 5.78 -11.44
CA ALA A 506 17.71 6.70 -10.87
C ALA A 506 18.39 7.78 -10.00
N GLN A 507 19.13 7.37 -8.97
CA GLN A 507 19.85 8.25 -8.04
C GLN A 507 20.74 9.26 -8.78
N SER A 508 21.59 8.77 -9.68
CA SER A 508 22.54 9.63 -10.39
C SER A 508 21.89 10.56 -11.42
N THR A 509 20.64 10.28 -11.83
CA THR A 509 19.85 11.18 -12.69
C THR A 509 19.17 12.26 -11.86
N TYR A 510 18.57 11.91 -10.72
CA TYR A 510 18.02 12.88 -9.78
C TYR A 510 19.08 13.85 -9.23
N ASP A 511 20.31 13.38 -8.97
CA ASP A 511 21.40 14.22 -8.46
C ASP A 511 21.78 15.37 -9.41
N LEU A 512 21.77 15.12 -10.72
CA LEU A 512 21.96 16.17 -11.74
C LEU A 512 20.78 17.16 -11.71
N LEU A 513 19.56 16.64 -11.74
CA LEU A 513 18.31 17.42 -11.78
C LEU A 513 18.14 18.33 -10.56
N ARG A 514 18.55 17.89 -9.36
CA ARG A 514 18.53 18.70 -8.14
C ARG A 514 19.13 20.07 -8.37
N SER A 515 20.34 20.12 -8.93
CA SER A 515 21.05 21.39 -9.19
C SER A 515 20.37 22.25 -10.26
N ASP A 516 19.95 21.64 -11.37
CA ASP A 516 19.28 22.35 -12.48
C ASP A 516 17.93 22.95 -12.03
N PHE A 517 17.13 22.22 -11.23
CA PHE A 517 15.87 22.71 -10.67
C PHE A 517 16.05 23.82 -9.63
N SER A 518 17.09 23.78 -8.79
CA SER A 518 17.39 24.90 -7.87
C SER A 518 17.82 26.17 -8.62
N ASP A 519 18.64 26.03 -9.67
CA ASP A 519 19.08 27.14 -10.51
C ASP A 519 17.88 27.80 -11.23
N SER A 520 16.94 26.98 -11.72
CA SER A 520 15.68 27.44 -12.33
C SER A 520 14.60 27.89 -11.32
N LYS A 521 14.88 27.87 -10.00
CA LYS A 521 13.91 28.17 -8.91
C LYS A 521 12.64 27.31 -8.95
N ALA A 522 12.73 26.11 -9.51
CA ALA A 522 11.64 25.16 -9.64
C ALA A 522 11.44 24.35 -8.35
N TRP A 523 10.98 24.99 -7.28
CA TRP A 523 11.04 24.42 -5.93
C TRP A 523 10.31 23.09 -5.75
N LYS A 524 9.16 22.86 -6.42
CA LYS A 524 8.43 21.58 -6.33
C LYS A 524 9.17 20.45 -7.08
N HIS A 525 9.76 20.75 -8.24
CA HIS A 525 10.65 19.85 -8.98
C HIS A 525 11.93 19.54 -8.19
N HIS A 526 12.54 20.57 -7.59
CA HIS A 526 13.72 20.44 -6.74
C HIS A 526 13.43 19.56 -5.53
N ALA A 527 12.29 19.75 -4.86
CA ALA A 527 11.87 18.95 -3.71
C ALA A 527 11.73 17.46 -4.07
N ALA A 528 10.98 17.15 -5.13
CA ALA A 528 10.78 15.78 -5.60
C ALA A 528 12.07 15.10 -6.09
N ALA A 529 13.01 15.86 -6.66
CA ALA A 529 14.32 15.33 -7.06
C ALA A 529 15.25 15.10 -5.85
N ASN A 530 15.16 15.93 -4.81
CA ASN A 530 15.87 15.71 -3.55
C ASN A 530 15.34 14.46 -2.82
N GLU A 531 14.01 14.34 -2.69
CA GLU A 531 13.33 13.19 -2.10
C GLU A 531 13.77 11.89 -2.79
N MET A 532 13.52 11.74 -4.09
CA MET A 532 13.81 10.48 -4.78
C MET A 532 15.31 10.16 -4.88
N ALA A 533 16.19 11.17 -4.89
CA ALA A 533 17.63 10.93 -4.77
C ALA A 533 18.00 10.33 -3.40
N ALA A 534 17.39 10.81 -2.31
CA ALA A 534 17.60 10.28 -0.96
C ALA A 534 17.06 8.85 -0.84
N LEU A 535 15.83 8.60 -1.29
CA LEU A 535 15.21 7.28 -1.25
C LEU A 535 16.01 6.26 -2.09
N SER A 536 16.45 6.65 -3.29
CA SER A 536 17.29 5.79 -4.14
C SER A 536 18.64 5.45 -3.49
N LEU A 537 19.30 6.43 -2.83
CA LEU A 537 20.50 6.17 -2.03
C LEU A 537 20.23 5.17 -0.90
N LEU A 538 19.11 5.36 -0.19
CA LEU A 538 18.75 4.55 0.98
C LEU A 538 18.39 3.11 0.63
N ILE A 539 17.69 2.87 -0.50
CA ILE A 539 17.31 1.52 -0.97
C ILE A 539 18.52 0.72 -1.47
N MET A 540 19.54 1.35 -2.06
CA MET A 540 20.76 0.65 -2.48
C MET A 540 21.46 -0.04 -1.29
N PRO A 541 22.10 -1.22 -1.47
CA PRO A 541 22.75 -1.96 -0.38
C PRO A 541 24.06 -1.32 0.14
N GLN A 542 24.40 -0.11 -0.31
CA GLN A 542 25.68 0.54 0.01
C GLN A 542 25.64 1.19 1.40
N GLN A 543 26.49 0.69 2.30
CA GLN A 543 26.75 1.32 3.59
C GLN A 543 27.45 2.67 3.41
N MET A 544 27.09 3.65 4.24
CA MET A 544 27.65 5.00 4.20
C MET A 544 28.19 5.39 5.56
N SER A 545 29.34 6.07 5.59
CA SER A 545 29.87 6.65 6.83
C SER A 545 28.92 7.73 7.35
N SER A 546 28.93 7.99 8.67
CA SER A 546 28.08 9.02 9.25
C SER A 546 28.33 10.41 8.64
N LYS A 547 29.58 10.71 8.27
CA LYS A 547 29.95 11.94 7.57
C LYS A 547 29.32 11.99 6.17
N ASN A 548 29.52 10.94 5.37
CA ASN A 548 29.00 10.91 4.00
C ASN A 548 27.46 10.95 3.99
N ARG A 549 26.80 10.31 4.96
CA ARG A 549 25.33 10.35 5.13
C ARG A 549 24.85 11.77 5.45
N ALA A 550 25.51 12.46 6.37
CA ALA A 550 25.19 13.86 6.70
C ALA A 550 25.45 14.82 5.51
N GLU A 551 26.51 14.60 4.75
CA GLU A 551 26.86 15.40 3.57
C GLU A 551 26.05 15.03 2.30
N THR A 552 25.20 14.00 2.36
CA THR A 552 24.34 13.58 1.24
C THR A 552 22.89 13.46 1.68
N ILE A 553 22.45 12.29 2.15
CA ILE A 553 21.06 11.95 2.49
C ILE A 553 20.41 13.02 3.37
N ASP A 554 21.08 13.49 4.43
CA ASP A 554 20.49 14.51 5.29
C ASP A 554 20.31 15.85 4.58
N GLN A 555 21.28 16.29 3.77
CA GLN A 555 21.13 17.48 2.94
C GLN A 555 20.03 17.31 1.88
N MET A 556 19.83 16.09 1.37
CA MET A 556 18.73 15.79 0.46
C MET A 556 17.38 15.91 1.16
N LEU A 557 17.20 15.28 2.32
CA LEU A 557 15.95 15.34 3.10
C LEU A 557 15.67 16.76 3.62
N GLU A 558 16.70 17.49 4.05
CA GLU A 558 16.61 18.91 4.42
C GLU A 558 16.07 19.77 3.28
N ALA A 559 16.69 19.67 2.11
CA ALA A 559 16.31 20.46 0.94
C ALA A 559 14.93 20.05 0.37
N ALA A 560 14.57 18.77 0.43
CA ALA A 560 13.22 18.30 0.11
C ALA A 560 12.18 18.91 1.05
N PHE A 561 12.33 18.72 2.36
CA PHE A 561 11.39 19.21 3.36
C PHE A 561 11.26 20.74 3.35
N TYR A 562 12.38 21.47 3.33
CA TYR A 562 12.37 22.93 3.25
C TYR A 562 11.69 23.45 1.97
N SER A 563 11.91 22.76 0.83
CA SER A 563 11.28 23.16 -0.44
C SER A 563 9.78 22.87 -0.44
N TYR A 564 9.36 21.66 -0.04
CA TYR A 564 7.94 21.33 0.07
C TYR A 564 7.21 22.24 1.07
N ASN A 565 7.69 22.30 2.32
CA ASN A 565 7.02 23.00 3.40
C ASN A 565 7.09 24.53 3.23
N THR A 566 8.30 25.09 3.11
CA THR A 566 8.53 26.55 3.17
C THR A 566 8.44 27.24 1.80
N ARG A 567 8.82 26.57 0.70
CA ARG A 567 8.85 27.19 -0.63
C ARG A 567 7.59 26.92 -1.46
N CYS A 568 6.97 25.76 -1.27
CA CYS A 568 5.82 25.32 -2.06
C CYS A 568 4.50 25.28 -1.29
N SER A 569 4.51 25.40 0.06
CA SER A 569 3.32 25.20 0.90
C SER A 569 2.63 23.85 0.65
N SER A 570 3.41 22.80 0.37
CA SER A 570 2.93 21.45 0.10
C SER A 570 3.17 20.56 1.33
N PRO A 571 2.23 20.52 2.30
CA PRO A 571 2.39 19.72 3.51
C PRO A 571 2.45 18.22 3.18
N TYR A 572 1.74 17.77 2.13
CA TYR A 572 1.76 16.38 1.69
C TYR A 572 3.18 15.92 1.30
N GLY A 573 3.86 16.66 0.41
CA GLY A 573 5.24 16.31 0.00
C GLY A 573 6.24 16.39 1.15
N ALA A 574 6.05 17.32 2.08
CA ALA A 574 6.88 17.44 3.29
C ALA A 574 6.69 16.25 4.25
N LEU A 575 5.45 15.81 4.47
CA LEU A 575 5.14 14.61 5.26
C LEU A 575 5.69 13.34 4.60
N ARG A 576 5.39 13.15 3.31
CA ARG A 576 5.82 11.98 2.52
C ARG A 576 7.34 11.83 2.56
N SER A 577 8.07 12.89 2.17
CA SER A 577 9.54 12.83 2.08
C SER A 577 10.23 12.50 3.41
N LEU A 578 9.78 13.06 4.54
CA LEU A 578 10.36 12.73 5.85
C LEU A 578 9.93 11.36 6.37
N THR A 579 8.68 10.95 6.16
CA THR A 579 8.19 9.62 6.59
C THR A 579 8.95 8.51 5.86
N LEU A 580 9.12 8.64 4.54
CA LEU A 580 9.88 7.68 3.74
C LEU A 580 11.38 7.69 4.07
N GLY A 581 11.96 8.88 4.29
CA GLY A 581 13.35 9.02 4.74
C GLY A 581 13.61 8.35 6.08
N LEU A 582 12.72 8.55 7.06
CA LEU A 582 12.77 7.92 8.38
C LEU A 582 12.73 6.39 8.28
N GLU A 583 11.75 5.83 7.55
CA GLU A 583 11.58 4.38 7.52
C GLU A 583 12.74 3.67 6.83
N LEU A 584 13.25 4.21 5.72
CA LEU A 584 14.41 3.62 5.05
C LEU A 584 15.71 3.78 5.88
N LEU A 585 15.87 4.89 6.62
CA LEU A 585 16.97 5.03 7.59
C LEU A 585 16.83 4.04 8.76
N ARG A 586 15.60 3.80 9.26
CA ARG A 586 15.31 2.81 10.31
C ARG A 586 15.70 1.41 9.84
N LEU A 587 15.24 1.00 8.67
CA LEU A 587 15.51 -0.33 8.09
C LEU A 587 17.02 -0.59 7.88
N ARG A 588 17.82 0.45 7.60
CA ARG A 588 19.29 0.34 7.54
C ARG A 588 19.98 0.08 8.88
N GLY A 589 19.31 0.30 10.02
CA GLY A 589 19.81 -0.02 11.35
C GLY A 589 21.07 0.76 11.81
N GLY A 590 21.65 0.33 12.92
CA GLY A 590 22.95 0.78 13.41
C GLY A 590 23.05 2.29 13.73
N THR A 591 23.92 3.02 13.00
CA THR A 591 24.06 4.47 13.19
C THR A 591 22.93 5.27 12.55
N ASN A 592 22.24 4.71 11.56
CA ASN A 592 21.15 5.38 10.83
C ASN A 592 19.91 5.61 11.72
N ILE A 593 19.72 4.81 12.79
CA ILE A 593 18.59 4.95 13.73
C ILE A 593 18.54 6.31 14.42
N ASP A 594 19.70 6.88 14.81
CA ASP A 594 19.69 8.20 15.48
C ASP A 594 19.27 9.32 14.50
N ASP A 595 19.58 9.17 13.20
CA ASP A 595 19.16 10.10 12.15
C ASP A 595 17.69 9.91 11.77
N ALA A 596 17.22 8.66 11.65
CA ALA A 596 15.79 8.35 11.47
C ALA A 596 14.94 9.00 12.57
N GLY A 597 15.35 8.83 13.83
CA GLY A 597 14.67 9.43 14.96
C GLY A 597 14.70 10.97 14.94
N ARG A 598 15.80 11.59 14.51
CA ARG A 598 15.88 13.06 14.32
C ARG A 598 14.88 13.56 13.26
N TRP A 599 14.74 12.85 12.15
CA TRP A 599 13.79 13.23 11.10
C TRP A 599 12.33 13.06 11.55
N GLY A 600 12.01 12.05 12.37
CA GLY A 600 10.67 11.87 12.94
C GLY A 600 10.32 12.92 14.00
N VAL A 601 11.27 13.29 14.87
CA VAL A 601 11.09 14.40 15.81
C VAL A 601 10.82 15.71 15.08
N ARG A 602 11.60 16.01 14.03
CA ARG A 602 11.36 17.19 13.18
C ARG A 602 9.98 17.17 12.52
N LEU A 603 9.50 15.99 12.12
CA LEU A 603 8.18 15.85 11.51
C LEU A 603 7.07 16.14 12.53
N LEU A 604 7.18 15.68 13.77
CA LEU A 604 6.28 16.06 14.87
C LEU A 604 6.33 17.58 15.13
N GLU A 605 7.52 18.17 15.22
CA GLU A 605 7.74 19.62 15.41
C GLU A 605 7.13 20.46 14.28
N SER A 606 7.01 19.91 13.06
CA SER A 606 6.45 20.62 11.90
C SER A 606 4.92 20.85 11.98
N LYS A 607 4.22 20.11 12.85
CA LYS A 607 2.74 20.13 12.99
C LYS A 607 1.97 19.93 11.68
N ILE A 608 2.51 19.10 10.78
CA ILE A 608 1.85 18.68 9.54
C ILE A 608 0.93 17.47 9.77
N LEU A 609 1.29 16.59 10.70
CA LEU A 609 0.51 15.42 11.11
C LEU A 609 -0.81 15.84 11.77
N GLY A 610 -1.88 15.07 11.54
CA GLY A 610 -3.09 15.13 12.37
C GLY A 610 -2.90 14.34 13.67
N ASN A 611 -3.98 14.17 14.43
CA ASN A 611 -3.90 13.53 15.76
C ASN A 611 -3.52 12.04 15.67
N VAL A 612 -4.04 11.33 14.66
CA VAL A 612 -3.77 9.90 14.43
C VAL A 612 -2.35 9.74 13.90
N GLY A 613 -1.94 10.57 12.94
CA GLY A 613 -0.58 10.61 12.42
C GLY A 613 0.47 10.97 13.48
N ASP A 614 0.15 11.88 14.40
CA ASP A 614 1.00 12.28 15.53
C ASP A 614 1.23 11.11 16.52
N ALA A 615 0.15 10.42 16.93
CA ALA A 615 0.26 9.26 17.81
C ALA A 615 1.00 8.09 17.12
N LEU A 616 0.65 7.75 15.87
CA LEU A 616 1.37 6.74 15.10
C LEU A 616 2.85 7.09 14.92
N MET A 617 3.21 8.35 14.67
CA MET A 617 4.61 8.77 14.55
C MET A 617 5.38 8.62 15.87
N LYS A 618 4.72 8.80 17.03
CA LYS A 618 5.30 8.49 18.34
C LYS A 618 5.56 6.98 18.49
N GLU A 619 4.64 6.10 18.09
CA GLU A 619 4.89 4.65 18.02
C GLU A 619 6.10 4.33 17.13
N ARG A 620 6.19 4.96 15.95
CA ARG A 620 7.32 4.74 15.02
C ARG A 620 8.64 5.19 15.59
N LEU A 621 8.68 6.30 16.34
CA LEU A 621 9.88 6.74 17.06
C LEU A 621 10.25 5.76 18.18
N ALA A 622 9.27 5.21 18.90
CA ALA A 622 9.52 4.13 19.85
C ALA A 622 10.18 2.94 19.15
N ILE A 623 9.50 2.30 18.19
CA ILE A 623 10.01 1.14 17.43
C ILE A 623 11.39 1.42 16.81
N CYS A 624 11.58 2.61 16.23
CA CYS A 624 12.83 3.05 15.65
C CYS A 624 13.97 3.03 16.68
N TYR A 625 13.80 3.67 17.83
CA TYR A 625 14.81 3.63 18.90
C TYR A 625 14.93 2.26 19.56
N GLY A 626 13.86 1.45 19.62
CA GLY A 626 13.87 0.09 20.14
C GLY A 626 14.80 -0.84 19.34
N SER A 627 14.78 -0.71 18.01
CA SER A 627 15.63 -1.48 17.09
C SER A 627 17.14 -1.18 17.17
N LYS A 628 17.55 -0.17 17.96
CA LYS A 628 18.98 0.10 18.21
C LYS A 628 19.53 -0.79 19.33
N GLU A 629 20.03 -1.95 18.92
CA GLU A 629 20.87 -2.81 19.76
C GLU A 629 22.11 -2.06 20.27
N GLY A 630 22.55 -2.42 21.48
CA GLY A 630 23.73 -1.86 22.12
C GLY A 630 24.88 -2.86 22.18
N VAL A 631 26.11 -2.36 22.17
CA VAL A 631 27.33 -3.15 22.09
C VAL A 631 27.77 -3.66 23.47
N GLY A 632 28.21 -4.93 23.51
CA GLY A 632 28.74 -5.59 24.71
C GLY A 632 27.66 -5.95 25.75
N SER A 633 28.09 -6.58 26.85
CA SER A 633 27.20 -7.05 27.94
C SER A 633 26.42 -5.94 28.66
N TRP A 634 26.85 -4.68 28.51
CA TRP A 634 26.19 -3.50 29.07
C TRP A 634 25.27 -2.78 28.06
N HIS A 635 25.13 -3.30 26.85
CA HIS A 635 24.36 -2.71 25.74
C HIS A 635 24.65 -1.22 25.50
N TRP A 636 25.94 -0.85 25.45
CA TRP A 636 26.38 0.52 25.22
C TRP A 636 25.86 1.07 23.89
N GLY A 637 25.32 2.29 23.92
CA GLY A 637 24.76 2.94 22.74
C GLY A 637 23.34 2.51 22.36
N SER A 638 22.75 1.52 23.05
CA SER A 638 21.32 1.19 22.88
C SER A 638 20.42 2.38 23.19
N ARG A 639 19.21 2.39 22.60
CA ARG A 639 18.24 3.48 22.79
C ARG A 639 16.95 3.04 23.50
N ARG A 640 16.96 1.89 24.19
CA ARG A 640 15.80 1.33 24.93
C ARG A 640 15.08 2.33 25.83
N ARG A 641 15.81 3.19 26.57
CA ARG A 641 15.18 4.24 27.41
C ARG A 641 14.43 5.29 26.58
N LYS A 642 14.99 5.73 25.44
CA LYS A 642 14.29 6.65 24.53
C LYS A 642 13.05 6.00 23.95
N SER A 643 13.18 4.75 23.52
CA SER A 643 12.10 3.93 22.98
C SER A 643 10.93 3.84 23.97
N ALA A 644 11.21 3.47 25.22
CA ALA A 644 10.21 3.42 26.30
C ALA A 644 9.55 4.79 26.54
N THR A 645 10.31 5.89 26.55
CA THR A 645 9.75 7.25 26.67
C THR A 645 8.83 7.60 25.50
N TRP A 646 9.17 7.23 24.26
CA TRP A 646 8.27 7.42 23.11
C TRP A 646 7.02 6.56 23.21
N SER A 647 7.11 5.34 23.74
CA SER A 647 5.93 4.50 24.01
C SER A 647 4.99 5.16 25.04
N VAL A 648 5.53 5.74 26.13
CA VAL A 648 4.73 6.51 27.11
C VAL A 648 4.07 7.73 26.47
N LEU A 649 4.80 8.50 25.66
CA LEU A 649 4.24 9.65 24.93
C LEU A 649 3.16 9.23 23.91
N SER A 650 3.29 8.03 23.33
CA SER A 650 2.28 7.47 22.43
C SER A 650 1.02 7.03 23.17
N ALA A 651 1.17 6.45 24.36
CA ALA A 651 0.04 6.09 25.22
C ALA A 651 -0.79 7.32 25.63
N ASP A 652 -0.13 8.41 26.02
CA ASP A 652 -0.75 9.71 26.28
C ASP A 652 -1.49 10.27 25.04
N ALA A 653 -0.84 10.26 23.86
CA ALA A 653 -1.45 10.73 22.62
C ALA A 653 -2.68 9.91 22.19
N TRP A 654 -2.70 8.60 22.47
CA TRP A 654 -3.86 7.74 22.21
C TRP A 654 -4.98 7.92 23.25
N LEU A 655 -4.64 8.12 24.52
CA LEU A 655 -5.61 8.44 25.58
C LEU A 655 -6.35 9.75 25.31
N GLN A 656 -5.63 10.78 24.83
CA GLN A 656 -6.24 12.05 24.40
C GLN A 656 -7.22 11.89 23.22
N GLN A 657 -7.20 10.75 22.53
CA GLN A 657 -8.09 10.38 21.42
C GLN A 657 -9.09 9.28 21.80
N SER A 658 -9.17 8.88 23.08
CA SER A 658 -10.01 7.76 23.57
C SER A 658 -9.76 6.43 22.83
N LYS A 659 -8.51 6.16 22.41
CA LYS A 659 -8.09 4.88 21.79
C LYS A 659 -7.44 4.00 22.85
N HIS A 660 -8.26 3.37 23.67
CA HIS A 660 -7.85 2.67 24.89
C HIS A 660 -7.02 1.42 24.58
N ILE A 661 -7.34 0.69 23.51
CA ILE A 661 -6.57 -0.50 23.09
C ILE A 661 -5.15 -0.11 22.68
N GLN A 662 -4.98 0.93 21.83
CA GLN A 662 -3.64 1.35 21.40
C GLN A 662 -2.85 2.02 22.53
N ALA A 663 -3.51 2.78 23.40
CA ALA A 663 -2.88 3.35 24.59
C ALA A 663 -2.35 2.28 25.56
N ARG A 664 -3.16 1.25 25.86
CA ARG A 664 -2.78 0.10 26.69
C ARG A 664 -1.54 -0.60 26.12
N ARG A 665 -1.60 -0.97 24.83
CA ARG A 665 -0.49 -1.60 24.09
C ARG A 665 0.82 -0.79 24.16
N CYS A 666 0.74 0.53 23.99
CA CYS A 666 1.90 1.42 24.11
C CYS A 666 2.48 1.46 25.54
N LEU A 667 1.62 1.43 26.55
CA LEU A 667 2.01 1.49 27.95
C LEU A 667 2.63 0.17 28.43
N ASP A 668 2.08 -0.97 28.03
CA ASP A 668 2.61 -2.31 28.32
C ASP A 668 3.99 -2.49 27.67
N GLU A 669 4.17 -2.03 26.43
CA GLU A 669 5.49 -1.97 25.80
C GLU A 669 6.47 -1.09 26.59
N ALA A 670 6.05 0.09 27.06
CA ALA A 670 6.90 0.93 27.91
C ALA A 670 7.36 0.19 29.18
N HIS A 671 6.45 -0.50 29.87
CA HIS A 671 6.78 -1.32 31.04
C HIS A 671 7.75 -2.45 30.70
N ARG A 672 7.51 -3.19 29.61
CA ARG A 672 8.40 -4.24 29.11
C ARG A 672 9.80 -3.71 28.79
N MET A 673 9.90 -2.55 28.15
CA MET A 673 11.18 -1.91 27.86
C MET A 673 11.91 -1.47 29.13
N TYR A 674 11.21 -0.86 30.10
CA TYR A 674 11.81 -0.44 31.37
C TYR A 674 12.24 -1.61 32.25
N SER A 675 11.52 -2.75 32.23
CA SER A 675 11.85 -3.94 33.02
C SER A 675 13.11 -4.67 32.50
N THR A 676 13.37 -4.63 31.18
CA THR A 676 14.61 -5.21 30.60
C THR A 676 15.89 -4.41 30.85
N LEU A 677 15.84 -3.28 31.58
CA LEU A 677 17.03 -2.47 31.85
C LEU A 677 17.89 -3.10 32.97
N PRO A 678 19.23 -3.15 32.82
CA PRO A 678 20.12 -3.90 33.72
C PRO A 678 20.25 -3.35 35.16
N HIS A 679 19.56 -2.25 35.50
CA HIS A 679 19.50 -1.75 36.87
C HIS A 679 18.12 -2.04 37.47
N LYS A 680 18.12 -2.70 38.63
CA LYS A 680 16.94 -3.13 39.43
C LYS A 680 15.97 -2.00 39.87
N SER A 681 16.12 -0.79 39.35
CA SER A 681 15.32 0.40 39.69
C SER A 681 14.72 1.09 38.46
N GLY A 682 14.71 0.43 37.30
CA GLY A 682 14.01 0.79 36.05
C GLY A 682 13.68 2.28 35.88
N ILE A 683 12.37 2.58 35.86
CA ILE A 683 11.82 3.93 35.96
C ILE A 683 11.54 4.38 37.41
N THR A 684 11.55 3.47 38.39
CA THR A 684 11.17 3.75 39.79
C THR A 684 12.09 4.75 40.54
N LYS A 685 13.23 5.12 39.94
CA LYS A 685 14.09 6.23 40.42
C LYS A 685 13.70 7.62 39.89
N PHE A 686 12.72 7.71 38.99
CA PHE A 686 12.28 8.95 38.36
C PHE A 686 10.83 9.23 38.78
N GLY A 687 10.63 9.75 40.01
CA GLY A 687 9.31 9.96 40.63
C GLY A 687 8.27 10.50 39.66
N ALA A 688 8.46 11.73 39.14
CA ALA A 688 7.54 12.35 38.20
C ALA A 688 7.24 11.54 36.91
N ALA A 689 8.16 10.69 36.44
CA ALA A 689 7.91 9.82 35.30
C ALA A 689 7.13 8.54 35.68
N GLY A 690 7.35 8.03 36.89
CA GLY A 690 6.53 6.97 37.50
C GLY A 690 5.11 7.46 37.80
N ASP A 691 4.98 8.64 38.40
CA ASP A 691 3.70 9.30 38.71
C ASP A 691 2.89 9.55 37.42
N PHE A 692 3.55 10.02 36.35
CA PHE A 692 2.92 10.21 35.05
C PHE A 692 2.44 8.87 34.44
N MET A 693 3.28 7.84 34.43
CA MET A 693 2.86 6.51 33.96
C MET A 693 1.70 5.95 34.79
N ALA A 694 1.72 6.12 36.11
CA ALA A 694 0.62 5.72 36.99
C ALA A 694 -0.67 6.49 36.68
N SER A 695 -0.61 7.78 36.35
CA SER A 695 -1.77 8.55 35.92
C SER A 695 -2.35 8.04 34.59
N LEU A 696 -1.51 7.65 33.61
CA LEU A 696 -1.98 7.03 32.38
C LEU A 696 -2.61 5.65 32.63
N GLN A 697 -2.07 4.86 33.57
CA GLN A 697 -2.66 3.59 33.99
C GLN A 697 -4.03 3.80 34.65
N HIS A 698 -4.17 4.83 35.49
CA HIS A 698 -5.42 5.19 36.15
C HIS A 698 -6.48 5.61 35.13
N SER A 699 -6.14 6.50 34.18
CA SER A 699 -7.08 6.90 33.12
C SER A 699 -7.47 5.76 32.17
N LEU A 700 -6.63 4.72 32.01
CA LEU A 700 -7.01 3.48 31.32
C LEU A 700 -7.87 2.53 32.18
N ALA A 701 -7.90 2.71 33.50
CA ALA A 701 -8.70 1.95 34.46
C ALA A 701 -9.99 2.69 34.90
N GLU A 702 -10.14 3.97 34.53
CA GLU A 702 -11.40 4.72 34.61
C GLU A 702 -12.21 4.67 33.29
N SER A 703 -11.65 4.05 32.25
CA SER A 703 -12.36 3.73 31.00
C SER A 703 -13.56 2.82 31.30
N PRO A 704 -14.71 2.95 30.60
CA PRO A 704 -15.91 2.13 30.86
C PRO A 704 -15.74 0.60 30.81
N ASP A 705 -14.63 0.08 30.26
CA ASP A 705 -14.29 -1.35 30.32
C ASP A 705 -13.93 -1.87 31.72
N ALA A 706 -13.70 -0.98 32.69
CA ALA A 706 -13.20 -1.33 34.02
C ALA A 706 -14.25 -1.25 35.14
N SER A 707 -15.34 -0.49 34.96
CA SER A 707 -16.35 -0.24 35.99
C SER A 707 -17.23 -1.45 36.35
N ASP A 708 -17.22 -2.50 35.53
CA ASP A 708 -17.99 -3.73 35.78
C ASP A 708 -17.21 -4.77 36.63
N ASN A 709 -15.93 -4.53 36.96
CA ASN A 709 -15.11 -5.45 37.77
C ASN A 709 -15.17 -5.21 39.30
N GLU A 710 -15.92 -4.22 39.80
CA GLU A 710 -16.00 -3.90 41.25
C GLU A 710 -17.34 -4.28 41.90
N ASN A 711 -18.22 -5.05 41.23
CA ASN A 711 -19.54 -5.45 41.76
C ASN A 711 -19.80 -6.97 41.72
N ASP A 712 -18.79 -7.80 41.96
CA ASP A 712 -18.94 -9.26 42.15
C ASP A 712 -18.23 -9.76 43.43
N ASP A 713 -18.39 -9.01 44.53
CA ASP A 713 -18.27 -9.59 45.89
C ASP A 713 -19.64 -10.18 46.26
N GLY A 714 -19.98 -11.32 45.62
CA GLY A 714 -21.21 -12.06 45.83
C GLY A 714 -21.11 -13.10 46.95
N ASP A 715 -21.74 -12.78 48.10
CA ASP A 715 -22.22 -13.65 49.19
C ASP A 715 -21.58 -15.05 49.40
N ASP A 716 -20.91 -15.23 50.54
CA ASP A 716 -20.62 -16.54 51.15
C ASP A 716 -21.93 -17.26 51.52
N ASP A 717 -22.33 -18.28 50.75
CA ASP A 717 -23.33 -19.28 51.14
C ASP A 717 -22.64 -20.62 51.49
N ASP A 718 -22.45 -20.87 52.79
CA ASP A 718 -21.98 -22.15 53.34
C ASP A 718 -22.96 -23.28 52.99
N ILE A 719 -22.48 -24.34 52.31
CA ILE A 719 -23.18 -25.63 52.22
C ILE A 719 -22.21 -26.78 52.54
N ASP A 720 -22.35 -27.32 53.74
CA ASP A 720 -21.75 -28.59 54.16
C ASP A 720 -22.33 -29.77 53.35
N GLU A 721 -21.47 -30.68 52.86
CA GLU A 721 -21.85 -32.08 52.64
C GLU A 721 -20.83 -33.03 53.29
N GLU A 722 -21.38 -34.01 54.02
CA GLU A 722 -20.65 -34.92 54.90
C GLU A 722 -19.80 -35.96 54.14
N SER A 723 -18.82 -36.54 54.83
CA SER A 723 -18.20 -37.80 54.43
C SER A 723 -17.85 -38.62 55.67
N GLU A 724 -18.76 -39.51 56.07
CA GLU A 724 -18.51 -40.47 57.14
C GLU A 724 -17.38 -41.45 56.79
N ALA A 725 -16.59 -41.83 57.79
CA ALA A 725 -15.46 -42.74 57.66
C ALA A 725 -15.90 -44.22 57.71
N LEU A 726 -14.95 -45.15 57.45
CA LEU A 726 -14.46 -46.12 58.46
C LEU A 726 -13.45 -47.14 57.89
N ASN A 727 -12.29 -47.25 58.56
CA ASN A 727 -11.47 -48.45 58.77
C ASN A 727 -10.77 -49.15 57.56
N ASP A 728 -9.62 -49.84 57.69
CA ASP A 728 -8.91 -50.27 58.92
C ASP A 728 -7.38 -50.45 58.81
N MET A 729 -6.72 -50.34 59.98
CA MET A 729 -5.48 -51.01 60.46
C MET A 729 -4.16 -51.14 59.65
N ARG A 730 -3.11 -50.54 60.27
CA ARG A 730 -1.73 -51.07 60.54
C ARG A 730 -0.65 -51.11 59.44
N SER A 731 0.66 -51.06 59.75
CA SER A 731 1.45 -50.40 60.82
C SER A 731 2.96 -50.72 60.70
N ARG A 732 3.86 -49.74 61.01
CA ARG A 732 5.31 -49.93 61.39
C ARG A 732 6.24 -50.47 60.27
N ARG A 733 7.57 -50.23 60.22
CA ARG A 733 8.55 -49.44 61.01
C ARG A 733 9.81 -49.17 60.12
N PRO A 734 10.78 -48.31 60.51
CA PRO A 734 12.00 -48.01 59.75
C PRO A 734 13.27 -48.71 60.31
N SER A 735 14.36 -48.79 59.52
CA SER A 735 15.77 -48.78 60.00
C SER A 735 16.82 -48.74 58.88
N ALA A 736 18.01 -48.21 59.20
CA ALA A 736 19.19 -48.03 58.34
C ALA A 736 20.15 -49.26 58.32
N VAL A 737 21.45 -49.03 57.99
CA VAL A 737 22.66 -49.93 58.01
C VAL A 737 23.08 -50.45 56.61
N SER A 738 24.36 -50.48 56.15
CA SER A 738 25.64 -49.83 56.52
C SER A 738 26.73 -50.17 55.46
N GLY A 739 27.90 -49.50 55.50
CA GLY A 739 29.16 -50.02 54.94
C GLY A 739 29.71 -49.33 53.68
N ASP A 740 31.00 -48.98 53.50
CA ASP A 740 32.07 -48.35 54.30
C ASP A 740 33.41 -48.47 53.51
N MET A 741 34.38 -47.58 53.77
CA MET A 741 35.82 -47.59 53.41
C MET A 741 36.31 -47.71 51.94
N PHE A 742 36.92 -46.62 51.42
CA PHE A 742 38.39 -46.41 51.28
C PHE A 742 38.65 -45.00 50.66
N ARG A 743 39.15 -43.98 51.40
CA ARG A 743 40.56 -43.63 51.73
C ARG A 743 41.47 -43.32 50.53
N ASP A 744 41.82 -42.03 50.36
CA ASP A 744 43.14 -41.40 50.67
C ASP A 744 44.16 -41.56 49.50
N THR A 745 45.05 -40.62 49.13
CA THR A 745 45.63 -39.43 49.80
C THR A 745 46.32 -38.50 48.78
N THR A 746 46.34 -37.17 49.02
CA THR A 746 47.41 -36.13 48.82
C THR A 746 48.52 -36.27 47.72
N ALA A 747 49.14 -35.22 47.14
CA ALA A 747 49.50 -33.91 47.69
C ALA A 747 50.00 -32.85 46.65
N LYS A 748 49.91 -31.56 47.05
CA LYS A 748 50.88 -30.43 46.90
C LYS A 748 51.30 -29.79 45.55
N ASP A 749 51.17 -28.45 45.57
CA ASP A 749 52.12 -27.37 45.24
C ASP A 749 52.99 -27.41 43.97
N GLY A 750 52.89 -26.33 43.18
CA GLY A 750 53.83 -25.97 42.11
C GLY A 750 53.51 -24.59 41.52
N MET A 751 54.24 -23.56 41.95
CA MET A 751 54.18 -22.21 41.41
C MET A 751 55.36 -21.99 40.46
N ASP A 752 55.14 -21.36 39.31
CA ASP A 752 56.21 -20.63 38.60
C ASP A 752 55.65 -19.52 37.68
N ASP A 753 56.44 -18.46 37.53
CA ASP A 753 56.17 -17.30 36.65
C ASP A 753 56.76 -17.53 35.24
N GLY A 754 56.33 -16.78 34.22
CA GLY A 754 57.05 -16.81 32.94
C GLY A 754 56.42 -16.09 31.73
N THR A 755 56.59 -14.75 31.68
CA THR A 755 56.52 -13.85 30.50
C THR A 755 55.25 -13.80 29.64
#